data_AF-A0A926XAC0-F1
#
_entry.id   AF-A0A926XAC0-F1
#
_cell.length_a   1.000
_cell.length_b   1.000
_cell.length_c   1.000
_cell.angle_alpha   90.00
_cell.angle_beta   90.00
_cell.angle_gamma   90.00
#
_symmetry.space_group_name_H-M   'P 1'
#
loop_
_entity.id
_entity.type
_entity.pdbx_description
1 polymer ?
#
loop_
_entity_poly.entity_id
_entity_poly.type
_entity_poly.pdbx_seq_one_letter_code
_entity_poly.pdbx_strand_id
1 'polypeptide(L)'
;MKRECQGKEKSQAWNWVFLVVNFSCLFFSSFPASAAPGVLGVVKTQDNANQWEGITTRLGLSGVAYCVVDLQQVRQAADLAGTQVLFLPNVETLSAVQVQAIQEWMGKGGRAIATGPLGTLSQANVRSQLRSLFGAYWGFGLQSPSTLAPAPAKNQGWVQQNGLAGTAQGGVIIPAGLTSQTAAVWKSVENPPAVVTTDRSVFLGWRWGVDTASSPNLDSAWLRASLNRYGGVRTAKNAPTNAPQQCSSPAGTTAAATPRPPNGQPNSTNSVSPGTAAGGTPAASRTQSGTPILFPPAPATQAADVNADGLVAPPGLEVKPSSQLITGGQATAMRQELEALIGRFESAMLTANATNKVGTANGNNSSTQTKLIAQTSSRSNQESALKTARTGLQQFLQLVDQKDYSAARQQWLQARRTLWDNYPTDRPQGQSEIRAMWLDRGTIVSAGSEQKLAKIFDRLAASGFNTVFFETVNAGYPIYPSRVAQIQNPLVRGWDPLASAVKLAHERGMELHAWVWIFAVGNQRHNTLVKLPKEYPGPVLDLHPTWAGYDNRGRLFHLGSGKTFLDPANPEVRRYLIQMLGEIATNYQVDGIQFDYIRYPFQDPRAGYAFGYGTAARQQFQQLHGVDPAKISPKDRNLWQKWTQFRTNAINSFVADASRSLRALKPNLIVSAAVFPFPETERLQKLQQHWEVWAQRGDVDLLVPMTYALDTNKLQSLAQPLLTQALLGSTLVLPSIRLLNLPDVVAIDQIQALRNFPASGYALFAAENLNENLQGIFRRTQGREIKSSTEPLPYRQPFLAAATRYAALQKEWDFLLETNQFGIKEPALSEWRKQSETLSNTLNQLAANPSANNLAKAKISLQAFKFQFNQWMKQEGIEQPYQVQVWDNRLATLERLLRYGERGIKN
;
A
#
# COMPACT_ATOMS: atom_id res chain seq x y z
N MET A 1 -52.61 36.75 -19.21
CA MET A 1 -53.92 36.09 -19.46
C MET A 1 -53.61 34.59 -19.68
N LYS A 2 -53.92 33.69 -18.73
CA LYS A 2 -55.14 32.84 -18.61
C LYS A 2 -55.36 32.01 -19.91
N ARG A 3 -55.50 30.67 -19.99
CA ARG A 3 -55.86 29.49 -19.14
C ARG A 3 -55.29 28.24 -19.87
N GLU A 4 -54.90 27.11 -19.26
CA GLU A 4 -55.68 26.00 -18.65
C GLU A 4 -56.84 25.41 -19.47
N CYS A 5 -56.76 24.10 -19.82
CA CYS A 5 -57.70 23.01 -19.42
C CYS A 5 -57.84 21.82 -20.42
N GLN A 6 -57.74 20.60 -19.86
CA GLN A 6 -58.59 19.38 -20.03
C GLN A 6 -58.69 18.71 -21.42
N GLY A 7 -58.82 17.39 -21.61
CA GLY A 7 -59.05 16.22 -20.74
C GLY A 7 -60.07 15.24 -21.37
N LYS A 8 -59.81 13.92 -21.29
CA LYS A 8 -60.73 12.74 -21.41
C LYS A 8 -61.16 12.26 -22.81
N GLU A 9 -60.86 11.03 -23.24
CA GLU A 9 -61.31 9.64 -22.88
C GLU A 9 -62.30 9.01 -23.91
N LYS A 10 -61.80 7.92 -24.53
CA LYS A 10 -62.43 6.60 -24.83
C LYS A 10 -63.57 6.43 -25.85
N SER A 11 -63.34 5.53 -26.83
CA SER A 11 -64.20 4.36 -27.08
C SER A 11 -63.46 3.24 -27.85
N GLN A 12 -63.71 2.00 -27.46
CA GLN A 12 -63.15 0.73 -27.95
C GLN A 12 -63.66 0.31 -29.34
N ALA A 13 -62.87 -0.48 -30.07
CA ALA A 13 -63.16 -1.88 -30.44
C ALA A 13 -62.23 -2.32 -31.58
N TRP A 14 -61.81 -3.59 -31.59
CA TRP A 14 -61.93 -4.56 -32.71
C TRP A 14 -61.09 -5.82 -32.37
N ASN A 15 -61.77 -6.98 -32.41
CA ASN A 15 -61.24 -8.33 -32.21
C ASN A 15 -60.92 -8.95 -33.60
N TRP A 16 -59.75 -9.58 -33.83
CA TRP A 16 -59.49 -11.06 -33.81
C TRP A 16 -60.29 -11.84 -34.90
N VAL A 17 -59.79 -12.71 -35.81
CA VAL A 17 -58.57 -13.55 -35.99
C VAL A 17 -58.55 -14.14 -37.44
N PHE A 18 -57.42 -14.52 -38.09
CA PHE A 18 -56.81 -15.87 -38.31
C PHE A 18 -56.30 -15.90 -39.79
N LEU A 19 -55.23 -16.54 -40.28
CA LEU A 19 -54.42 -17.70 -39.87
C LEU A 19 -53.07 -17.72 -40.68
N VAL A 20 -51.93 -17.85 -39.97
CA VAL A 20 -50.72 -18.72 -40.20
C VAL A 20 -49.87 -18.64 -41.49
N VAL A 21 -48.55 -18.39 -41.36
CA VAL A 21 -47.43 -19.36 -41.52
C VAL A 21 -46.15 -18.87 -40.77
N ASN A 22 -45.50 -19.86 -40.13
CA ASN A 22 -44.35 -19.91 -39.21
C ASN A 22 -43.13 -18.98 -39.41
N PHE A 23 -42.67 -18.42 -38.28
CA PHE A 23 -41.24 -18.24 -37.97
C PHE A 23 -40.99 -18.65 -36.51
N SER A 24 -40.23 -19.72 -36.32
CA SER A 24 -39.84 -20.25 -35.00
C SER A 24 -38.80 -19.34 -34.34
N CYS A 25 -39.19 -18.58 -33.33
CA CYS A 25 -38.28 -17.88 -32.43
C CYS A 25 -37.86 -18.81 -31.27
N LEU A 26 -36.58 -19.17 -31.23
CA LEU A 26 -35.92 -19.76 -30.07
C LEU A 26 -35.69 -18.68 -29.00
N PHE A 27 -36.61 -18.56 -28.05
CA PHE A 27 -36.32 -17.95 -26.75
C PHE A 27 -35.50 -18.95 -25.92
N PHE A 28 -34.18 -18.75 -25.82
CA PHE A 28 -33.42 -19.35 -24.73
C PHE A 28 -33.67 -18.55 -23.45
N SER A 29 -34.71 -18.94 -22.71
CA SER A 29 -34.79 -18.72 -21.28
C SER A 29 -33.63 -19.48 -20.63
N SER A 30 -32.56 -18.79 -20.28
CA SER A 30 -31.47 -19.33 -19.46
C SER A 30 -32.02 -19.55 -18.05
N PHE A 31 -32.63 -20.71 -17.82
CA PHE A 31 -32.75 -21.27 -16.48
C PHE A 31 -31.33 -21.38 -15.91
N PRO A 32 -31.10 -21.02 -14.62
CA PRO A 32 -29.83 -21.33 -14.00
C PRO A 32 -29.62 -22.84 -14.11
N ALA A 33 -28.54 -23.25 -14.77
CA ALA A 33 -28.14 -24.64 -14.81
C ALA A 33 -28.05 -25.13 -13.37
N SER A 34 -28.84 -26.16 -13.04
CA SER A 34 -28.76 -26.87 -11.77
C SER A 34 -27.31 -27.33 -11.58
N ALA A 35 -26.59 -26.67 -10.68
CA ALA A 35 -25.25 -27.05 -10.30
C ALA A 35 -25.27 -28.48 -9.73
N ALA A 36 -24.31 -29.31 -10.14
CA ALA A 36 -24.08 -30.61 -9.53
C ALA A 36 -23.82 -30.45 -8.00
N PRO A 37 -24.13 -31.45 -7.16
CA PRO A 37 -24.08 -31.30 -5.71
C PRO A 37 -22.65 -31.08 -5.20
N GLY A 38 -22.39 -29.98 -4.49
CA GLY A 38 -21.06 -29.65 -3.97
C GLY A 38 -20.65 -30.48 -2.75
N VAL A 39 -19.40 -30.95 -2.72
CA VAL A 39 -18.79 -31.71 -1.60
C VAL A 39 -17.91 -30.78 -0.74
N LEU A 40 -17.83 -31.05 0.57
CA LEU A 40 -16.87 -30.40 1.48
C LEU A 40 -15.44 -30.87 1.16
N GLY A 41 -14.57 -29.96 0.72
CA GLY A 41 -13.14 -30.25 0.55
C GLY A 41 -12.40 -30.07 1.88
N VAL A 42 -11.73 -31.09 2.38
CA VAL A 42 -10.95 -31.02 3.64
C VAL A 42 -9.47 -31.03 3.32
N VAL A 43 -8.78 -29.95 3.71
CA VAL A 43 -7.37 -29.75 3.41
C VAL A 43 -6.49 -30.59 4.32
N LYS A 44 -5.66 -31.45 3.71
CA LYS A 44 -4.57 -32.16 4.35
C LYS A 44 -3.24 -31.49 4.01
N THR A 45 -2.39 -31.34 5.02
CA THR A 45 -1.04 -30.75 4.91
C THR A 45 -0.10 -31.42 5.91
N GLN A 46 1.19 -31.07 5.90
CA GLN A 46 2.14 -31.50 6.93
C GLN A 46 1.75 -30.96 8.31
N ASP A 47 1.25 -29.72 8.40
CA ASP A 47 0.89 -29.08 9.69
C ASP A 47 -0.15 -29.86 10.50
N ASN A 48 -1.10 -30.53 9.82
CA ASN A 48 -2.19 -31.26 10.44
C ASN A 48 -2.07 -32.79 10.33
N ALA A 49 -0.94 -33.30 9.84
CA ALA A 49 -0.71 -34.73 9.64
C ALA A 49 -0.85 -35.55 10.94
N ASN A 50 -0.26 -35.05 12.03
CA ASN A 50 -0.31 -35.71 13.35
C ASN A 50 -1.69 -35.60 14.03
N GLN A 51 -2.57 -34.75 13.50
CA GLN A 51 -3.94 -34.54 14.01
C GLN A 51 -4.97 -35.19 13.08
N TRP A 52 -4.52 -35.79 11.97
CA TRP A 52 -5.38 -36.18 10.87
C TRP A 52 -6.38 -37.27 11.27
N GLU A 53 -5.96 -38.25 12.08
CA GLU A 53 -6.85 -39.28 12.61
C GLU A 53 -8.00 -38.67 13.43
N GLY A 54 -7.67 -37.76 14.35
CA GLY A 54 -8.65 -37.02 15.14
C GLY A 54 -9.60 -36.20 14.26
N ILE A 55 -9.06 -35.45 13.29
CA ILE A 55 -9.85 -34.71 12.29
C ILE A 55 -10.82 -35.64 11.55
N THR A 56 -10.35 -36.75 10.97
CA THR A 56 -11.22 -37.68 10.24
C THR A 56 -12.25 -38.38 11.12
N THR A 57 -11.90 -38.67 12.37
CA THR A 57 -12.83 -39.23 13.36
C THR A 57 -13.96 -38.24 13.66
N ARG A 58 -13.64 -36.95 13.87
CA ARG A 58 -14.64 -35.89 14.07
C ARG A 58 -15.50 -35.66 12.82
N LEU A 59 -14.91 -35.76 11.61
CA LEU A 59 -15.68 -35.66 10.37
C LEU A 59 -16.68 -36.81 10.25
N GLY A 60 -16.28 -38.04 10.57
CA GLY A 60 -17.18 -39.20 10.61
C GLY A 60 -18.35 -39.00 11.59
N LEU A 61 -18.07 -38.50 12.80
CA LEU A 61 -19.11 -38.19 13.80
C LEU A 61 -20.04 -37.05 13.37
N SER A 62 -19.58 -36.13 12.53
CA SER A 62 -20.40 -35.01 12.04
C SER A 62 -21.46 -35.43 11.00
N GLY A 63 -21.28 -36.60 10.36
CA GLY A 63 -22.17 -37.09 9.30
C GLY A 63 -22.09 -36.28 7.98
N VAL A 64 -21.05 -35.47 7.81
CA VAL A 64 -20.83 -34.63 6.61
C VAL A 64 -20.00 -35.40 5.59
N ALA A 65 -20.50 -35.51 4.36
CA ALA A 65 -19.74 -36.06 3.25
C ALA A 65 -18.61 -35.11 2.85
N TYR A 66 -17.39 -35.63 2.71
CA TYR A 66 -16.20 -34.84 2.38
C TYR A 66 -15.26 -35.59 1.44
N CYS A 67 -14.43 -34.83 0.72
CA CYS A 67 -13.28 -35.34 -0.03
C CYS A 67 -12.01 -34.66 0.48
N VAL A 68 -10.85 -35.30 0.30
CA VAL A 68 -9.56 -34.77 0.78
C VAL A 68 -8.89 -33.95 -0.32
N VAL A 69 -8.45 -32.75 0.04
CA VAL A 69 -7.65 -31.85 -0.78
C VAL A 69 -6.22 -31.88 -0.25
N ASP A 70 -5.27 -32.37 -1.03
CA ASP A 70 -3.85 -32.23 -0.72
C ASP A 70 -3.39 -30.81 -1.04
N LEU A 71 -3.07 -30.02 -0.01
CA LEU A 71 -2.66 -28.62 -0.18
C LEU A 71 -1.42 -28.48 -1.06
N GLN A 72 -0.53 -29.48 -1.08
CA GLN A 72 0.67 -29.44 -1.90
C GLN A 72 0.37 -29.49 -3.40
N GLN A 73 -0.79 -29.99 -3.81
CA GLN A 73 -1.21 -30.06 -5.21
C GLN A 73 -1.97 -28.81 -5.67
N VAL A 74 -2.38 -27.94 -4.75
CA VAL A 74 -3.10 -26.71 -5.09
C VAL A 74 -2.11 -25.67 -5.64
N ARG A 75 -2.29 -25.32 -6.91
CA ARG A 75 -1.50 -24.32 -7.64
C ARG A 75 -2.35 -23.24 -8.30
N GLN A 76 -3.62 -23.54 -8.58
CA GLN A 76 -4.57 -22.66 -9.26
C GLN A 76 -6.01 -22.96 -8.82
N ALA A 77 -6.95 -22.04 -9.07
CA ALA A 77 -8.34 -22.20 -8.66
C ALA A 77 -9.04 -23.44 -9.27
N ALA A 78 -8.60 -23.89 -10.44
CA ALA A 78 -9.15 -25.07 -11.11
C ALA A 78 -8.95 -26.36 -10.30
N ASP A 79 -7.89 -26.43 -9.50
CA ASP A 79 -7.57 -27.59 -8.66
C ASP A 79 -8.60 -27.76 -7.51
N LEU A 80 -9.44 -26.74 -7.27
CA LEU A 80 -10.51 -26.72 -6.27
C LEU A 80 -11.93 -26.77 -6.89
N ALA A 81 -12.05 -26.95 -8.22
CA ALA A 81 -13.31 -26.80 -8.96
C ALA A 81 -14.43 -27.78 -8.56
N GLY A 82 -14.13 -28.86 -7.82
CA GLY A 82 -15.12 -29.81 -7.29
C GLY A 82 -15.60 -29.52 -5.85
N THR A 83 -15.05 -28.48 -5.21
CA THR A 83 -15.36 -28.12 -3.82
C THR A 83 -16.21 -26.86 -3.78
N GLN A 84 -17.30 -26.88 -3.00
CA GLN A 84 -18.13 -25.69 -2.77
C GLN A 84 -17.72 -24.96 -1.48
N VAL A 85 -17.35 -25.76 -0.47
CA VAL A 85 -16.79 -25.28 0.79
C VAL A 85 -15.43 -25.94 0.99
N LEU A 86 -14.42 -25.15 1.31
CA LEU A 86 -13.07 -25.60 1.62
C LEU A 86 -12.83 -25.47 3.13
N PHE A 87 -12.53 -26.58 3.79
CA PHE A 87 -12.20 -26.65 5.20
C PHE A 87 -10.69 -26.78 5.40
N LEU A 88 -10.10 -25.82 6.13
CA LEU A 88 -8.68 -25.74 6.45
C LEU A 88 -8.46 -26.01 7.94
N PRO A 89 -8.49 -27.28 8.39
CA PRO A 89 -8.29 -27.59 9.79
C PRO A 89 -6.80 -27.44 10.16
N ASN A 90 -6.51 -26.49 11.04
CA ASN A 90 -5.20 -26.33 11.71
C ASN A 90 -4.01 -26.14 10.75
N VAL A 91 -4.20 -25.42 9.64
CA VAL A 91 -3.16 -25.16 8.63
C VAL A 91 -2.34 -23.94 9.02
N GLU A 92 -1.06 -24.10 9.33
CA GLU A 92 -0.21 -23.00 9.83
C GLU A 92 0.67 -22.38 8.73
N THR A 93 0.90 -23.14 7.65
CA THR A 93 1.80 -22.78 6.56
C THR A 93 1.10 -22.85 5.20
N LEU A 94 1.05 -21.72 4.50
CA LEU A 94 0.66 -21.62 3.10
C LEU A 94 1.70 -20.84 2.30
N SER A 95 1.83 -21.18 1.03
CA SER A 95 2.60 -20.42 0.04
C SER A 95 1.73 -19.35 -0.62
N ALA A 96 2.37 -18.33 -1.22
CA ALA A 96 1.67 -17.30 -1.98
C ALA A 96 0.84 -17.88 -3.13
N VAL A 97 1.34 -18.93 -3.80
CA VAL A 97 0.65 -19.62 -4.90
C VAL A 97 -0.65 -20.28 -4.40
N GLN A 98 -0.60 -20.97 -3.26
CA GLN A 98 -1.78 -21.60 -2.66
C GLN A 98 -2.82 -20.57 -2.23
N VAL A 99 -2.39 -19.47 -1.59
CA VAL A 99 -3.32 -18.41 -1.16
C VAL A 99 -3.96 -17.72 -2.36
N GLN A 100 -3.20 -17.46 -3.42
CA GLN A 100 -3.76 -16.94 -4.67
C GLN A 100 -4.80 -17.88 -5.28
N ALA A 101 -4.50 -19.18 -5.36
CA ALA A 101 -5.44 -20.17 -5.87
C ALA A 101 -6.76 -20.22 -5.07
N ILE A 102 -6.67 -20.20 -3.74
CA ILE A 102 -7.84 -20.15 -2.84
C ILE A 102 -8.59 -18.82 -3.03
N GLN A 103 -7.89 -17.70 -3.13
CA GLN A 103 -8.49 -16.38 -3.34
C GLN A 103 -9.27 -16.31 -4.66
N GLU A 104 -8.69 -16.80 -5.75
CA GLU A 104 -9.35 -16.88 -7.06
C GLU A 104 -10.58 -17.79 -7.03
N TRP A 105 -10.47 -18.95 -6.38
CA TRP A 105 -11.60 -19.88 -6.19
C TRP A 105 -12.73 -19.26 -5.34
N MET A 106 -12.41 -18.59 -4.23
CA MET A 106 -13.39 -17.83 -3.43
C MET A 106 -13.99 -16.67 -4.22
N GLY A 107 -13.24 -16.08 -5.14
CA GLY A 107 -13.69 -15.07 -6.10
C GLY A 107 -14.82 -15.58 -7.00
N LYS A 108 -14.78 -16.87 -7.36
CA LYS A 108 -15.80 -17.58 -8.17
C LYS A 108 -16.97 -18.14 -7.36
N GLY A 109 -17.11 -17.75 -6.10
CA GLY A 109 -18.23 -18.15 -5.23
C GLY A 109 -17.89 -19.19 -4.18
N GLY A 110 -16.65 -19.72 -4.15
CA GLY A 110 -16.18 -20.61 -3.08
C GLY A 110 -16.30 -20.02 -1.68
N ARG A 111 -16.44 -20.89 -0.68
CA ARG A 111 -16.60 -20.53 0.73
C ARG A 111 -15.59 -21.26 1.61
N ALA A 112 -14.97 -20.58 2.57
CA ALA A 112 -13.92 -21.18 3.39
C ALA A 112 -14.34 -21.32 4.85
N ILE A 113 -13.85 -22.38 5.50
CA ILE A 113 -13.89 -22.58 6.95
C ILE A 113 -12.46 -22.84 7.38
N ALA A 114 -11.94 -22.08 8.34
CA ALA A 114 -10.61 -22.27 8.89
C ALA A 114 -10.64 -22.45 10.41
N THR A 115 -9.69 -23.20 10.95
CA THR A 115 -9.56 -23.44 12.40
C THR A 115 -8.11 -23.31 12.84
N GLY A 116 -7.93 -22.99 14.12
CA GLY A 116 -6.61 -22.95 14.74
C GLY A 116 -5.74 -21.83 14.20
N PRO A 117 -4.41 -21.92 14.35
CA PRO A 117 -3.49 -20.83 14.01
C PRO A 117 -3.26 -20.69 12.49
N LEU A 118 -4.32 -20.36 11.73
CA LEU A 118 -4.26 -20.28 10.26
C LEU A 118 -3.13 -19.36 9.79
N GLY A 119 -2.18 -19.92 9.04
CA GLY A 119 -1.14 -19.16 8.36
C GLY A 119 -0.08 -18.50 9.24
N THR A 120 -0.06 -18.75 10.57
CA THR A 120 0.87 -18.10 11.50
C THR A 120 2.34 -18.32 11.16
N LEU A 121 2.69 -19.48 10.57
CA LEU A 121 4.04 -19.85 10.14
C LEU A 121 4.32 -19.49 8.67
N SER A 122 3.35 -18.92 7.96
CA SER A 122 3.51 -18.48 6.56
C SER A 122 4.35 -17.21 6.44
N GLN A 123 4.86 -16.91 5.24
CA GLN A 123 5.57 -15.65 4.97
C GLN A 123 4.68 -14.41 5.24
N ALA A 124 5.30 -13.27 5.58
CA ALA A 124 4.56 -12.08 6.04
C ALA A 124 3.52 -11.55 5.03
N ASN A 125 3.84 -11.56 3.74
CA ASN A 125 2.91 -11.23 2.66
C ASN A 125 1.72 -12.20 2.60
N VAL A 126 1.98 -13.49 2.76
CA VAL A 126 0.95 -14.54 2.79
C VAL A 126 0.02 -14.34 4.00
N ARG A 127 0.57 -14.02 5.18
CA ARG A 127 -0.23 -13.70 6.37
C ARG A 127 -1.16 -12.51 6.15
N SER A 128 -0.68 -11.47 5.47
CA SER A 128 -1.48 -10.30 5.12
C SER A 128 -2.63 -10.66 4.16
N GLN A 129 -2.35 -11.47 3.14
CA GLN A 129 -3.35 -11.96 2.20
C GLN A 129 -4.41 -12.84 2.90
N LEU A 130 -3.99 -13.76 3.76
CA LEU A 130 -4.90 -14.60 4.55
C LEU A 130 -5.79 -13.76 5.47
N ARG A 131 -5.22 -12.74 6.12
CA ARG A 131 -5.98 -11.79 6.96
C ARG A 131 -7.08 -11.10 6.17
N SER A 132 -6.78 -10.64 4.95
CA SER A 132 -7.77 -10.04 4.05
C SER A 132 -8.80 -11.07 3.58
N LEU A 133 -8.34 -12.27 3.21
CA LEU A 133 -9.17 -13.31 2.59
C LEU A 133 -10.20 -13.90 3.57
N PHE A 134 -9.79 -14.14 4.82
CA PHE A 134 -10.66 -14.69 5.86
C PHE A 134 -11.36 -13.60 6.68
N GLY A 135 -11.00 -12.32 6.48
CA GLY A 135 -11.51 -11.19 7.26
C GLY A 135 -11.08 -11.22 8.73
N ALA A 136 -10.16 -12.11 9.11
CA ALA A 136 -9.65 -12.25 10.46
C ALA A 136 -8.30 -12.97 10.47
N TYR A 137 -7.60 -12.91 11.59
CA TYR A 137 -6.36 -13.66 11.80
C TYR A 137 -6.25 -14.19 13.22
N TRP A 138 -5.44 -15.23 13.41
CA TRP A 138 -5.11 -15.74 14.74
C TRP A 138 -4.25 -14.73 15.49
N GLY A 139 -4.77 -14.18 16.60
CA GLY A 139 -4.07 -13.22 17.42
C GLY A 139 -3.05 -13.90 18.33
N PHE A 140 -3.53 -14.66 19.30
CA PHE A 140 -2.72 -15.36 20.29
C PHE A 140 -3.52 -16.51 20.92
N GLY A 141 -2.82 -17.53 21.43
CA GLY A 141 -3.43 -18.63 22.17
C GLY A 141 -3.87 -18.20 23.58
N LEU A 142 -4.92 -18.82 24.10
CA LEU A 142 -5.32 -18.70 25.50
C LEU A 142 -4.33 -19.48 26.38
N GLN A 143 -4.11 -19.01 27.60
CA GLN A 143 -3.23 -19.69 28.56
C GLN A 143 -3.89 -20.91 29.21
N SER A 144 -5.23 -20.99 29.14
CA SER A 144 -6.03 -22.04 29.76
C SER A 144 -7.31 -22.27 28.96
N PRO A 145 -7.95 -23.44 29.08
CA PRO A 145 -9.23 -23.68 28.41
C PRO A 145 -10.28 -22.66 28.86
N SER A 146 -11.07 -22.16 27.92
CA SER A 146 -12.13 -21.18 28.19
C SER A 146 -13.45 -21.64 27.60
N THR A 147 -14.56 -21.20 28.20
CA THR A 147 -15.90 -21.53 27.71
C THR A 147 -16.26 -20.64 26.53
N LEU A 148 -16.42 -21.24 25.36
CA LEU A 148 -16.99 -20.60 24.18
C LEU A 148 -18.49 -20.38 24.34
N ALA A 149 -19.00 -19.22 23.92
CA ALA A 149 -20.42 -18.96 23.83
C ALA A 149 -20.79 -18.13 22.58
N PRO A 150 -21.89 -18.47 21.88
CA PRO A 150 -22.41 -17.65 20.79
C PRO A 150 -22.67 -16.21 21.21
N ALA A 151 -22.34 -15.24 20.34
CA ALA A 151 -22.54 -13.83 20.62
C ALA A 151 -24.01 -13.42 20.39
N PRO A 152 -24.60 -12.56 21.24
CA PRO A 152 -25.96 -12.06 21.04
C PRO A 152 -25.98 -10.97 19.96
N ALA A 153 -26.08 -11.36 18.68
CA ALA A 153 -26.14 -10.42 17.55
C ALA A 153 -27.48 -10.50 16.81
N LYS A 154 -28.06 -9.32 16.48
CA LYS A 154 -29.17 -9.19 15.53
C LYS A 154 -28.69 -9.74 14.18
N ASN A 155 -29.35 -10.78 13.66
CA ASN A 155 -29.14 -11.43 12.34
C ASN A 155 -28.18 -12.62 12.26
N GLN A 156 -27.83 -13.28 13.37
CA GLN A 156 -27.06 -14.54 13.33
C GLN A 156 -27.91 -15.78 13.69
N GLY A 157 -29.01 -16.02 12.99
CA GLY A 157 -29.87 -17.19 13.24
C GLY A 157 -29.15 -18.55 13.14
N TRP A 158 -28.04 -18.62 12.40
CA TRP A 158 -27.26 -19.84 12.22
C TRP A 158 -26.45 -20.26 13.46
N VAL A 159 -26.18 -19.37 14.42
CA VAL A 159 -25.50 -19.69 15.70
C VAL A 159 -26.45 -19.94 16.87
N GLN A 160 -27.76 -20.02 16.63
CA GLN A 160 -28.76 -20.38 17.65
C GLN A 160 -28.98 -21.89 17.78
N GLN A 161 -28.00 -22.70 17.35
CA GLN A 161 -28.09 -24.16 17.38
C GLN A 161 -27.61 -24.73 18.72
N ASN A 162 -28.22 -25.83 19.15
CA ASN A 162 -27.82 -26.55 20.37
C ASN A 162 -26.39 -27.07 20.24
N GLY A 163 -25.59 -26.94 21.30
CA GLY A 163 -24.23 -27.49 21.39
C GLY A 163 -23.11 -26.59 20.87
N LEU A 164 -23.39 -25.32 20.52
CA LEU A 164 -22.34 -24.35 20.11
C LEU A 164 -21.60 -23.67 21.27
N ALA A 165 -22.07 -23.88 22.50
CA ALA A 165 -21.36 -23.48 23.72
C ALA A 165 -20.61 -24.68 24.31
N GLY A 166 -19.38 -24.45 24.80
CA GLY A 166 -18.57 -25.51 25.40
C GLY A 166 -17.15 -25.04 25.73
N THR A 167 -16.43 -25.78 26.55
CA THR A 167 -15.04 -25.47 26.90
C THR A 167 -14.08 -25.97 25.82
N ALA A 168 -13.13 -25.11 25.43
CA ALA A 168 -12.06 -25.45 24.51
C ALA A 168 -10.76 -24.71 24.87
N GLN A 169 -9.62 -25.34 24.60
CA GLN A 169 -8.31 -24.69 24.58
C GLN A 169 -8.12 -24.07 23.19
N GLY A 170 -8.25 -22.74 23.13
CA GLY A 170 -8.27 -21.98 21.88
C GLY A 170 -7.35 -20.78 21.89
N GLY A 171 -7.66 -19.81 21.04
CA GLY A 171 -6.99 -18.54 20.87
C GLY A 171 -7.97 -17.47 20.39
N VAL A 172 -7.57 -16.22 20.56
CA VAL A 172 -8.37 -15.08 20.16
C VAL A 172 -8.25 -14.87 18.65
N ILE A 173 -9.38 -14.85 17.96
CA ILE A 173 -9.45 -14.48 16.55
C ILE A 173 -9.65 -12.97 16.46
N ILE A 174 -8.82 -12.29 15.69
CA ILE A 174 -8.87 -10.84 15.54
C ILE A 174 -9.58 -10.49 14.24
N PRO A 175 -10.79 -9.88 14.28
CA PRO A 175 -11.43 -9.32 13.11
C PRO A 175 -10.52 -8.32 12.40
N ALA A 176 -10.52 -8.35 11.07
CA ALA A 176 -9.60 -7.57 10.25
C ALA A 176 -10.27 -6.83 9.08
N GLY A 177 -11.57 -7.00 8.87
CA GLY A 177 -12.32 -6.35 7.79
C GLY A 177 -13.63 -5.77 8.30
N LEU A 178 -14.19 -4.80 7.55
CA LEU A 178 -15.47 -4.16 7.89
C LEU A 178 -16.67 -5.12 7.82
N THR A 179 -16.55 -6.19 7.03
CA THR A 179 -17.56 -7.27 6.94
C THR A 179 -17.38 -8.35 8.00
N SER A 180 -16.37 -8.22 8.86
CA SER A 180 -16.04 -9.24 9.86
C SER A 180 -16.94 -9.10 11.06
N GLN A 181 -17.65 -10.18 11.39
CA GLN A 181 -18.57 -10.24 12.50
C GLN A 181 -18.13 -11.31 13.48
N THR A 182 -18.11 -10.98 14.77
CA THR A 182 -17.93 -11.97 15.83
C THR A 182 -19.19 -12.81 15.94
N ALA A 183 -19.05 -14.13 15.82
CA ALA A 183 -20.15 -15.09 15.93
C ALA A 183 -20.17 -15.82 17.28
N ALA A 184 -19.02 -15.93 17.94
CA ALA A 184 -18.89 -16.41 19.30
C ALA A 184 -17.69 -15.80 19.99
N VAL A 185 -17.73 -15.79 21.32
CA VAL A 185 -16.74 -15.20 22.22
C VAL A 185 -16.25 -16.22 23.24
N TRP A 186 -15.03 -16.06 23.71
CA TRP A 186 -14.54 -16.77 24.89
C TRP A 186 -15.09 -16.09 26.13
N LYS A 187 -15.82 -16.77 27.00
CA LYS A 187 -16.29 -16.23 28.27
C LYS A 187 -15.11 -15.94 29.18
N SER A 188 -14.67 -14.69 29.18
CA SER A 188 -13.65 -14.13 30.04
C SER A 188 -13.96 -12.64 30.28
N VAL A 189 -13.10 -11.94 31.02
CA VAL A 189 -13.29 -10.54 31.45
C VAL A 189 -13.68 -9.59 30.30
N GLU A 190 -13.24 -9.88 29.06
CA GLU A 190 -13.50 -9.02 27.90
C GLU A 190 -14.28 -9.70 26.77
N ASN A 191 -14.73 -10.94 26.97
CA ASN A 191 -15.41 -11.73 25.94
C ASN A 191 -14.72 -11.67 24.55
N PRO A 192 -13.41 -11.97 24.43
CA PRO A 192 -12.70 -11.79 23.17
C PRO A 192 -13.25 -12.73 22.09
N PRO A 193 -13.18 -12.34 20.79
CA PRO A 193 -13.76 -13.13 19.73
C PRO A 193 -13.09 -14.51 19.61
N ALA A 194 -13.93 -15.53 19.60
CA ALA A 194 -13.54 -16.93 19.43
C ALA A 194 -13.92 -17.46 18.05
N VAL A 195 -14.97 -16.90 17.45
CA VAL A 195 -15.36 -17.18 16.06
C VAL A 195 -15.61 -15.87 15.35
N VAL A 196 -14.97 -15.67 14.20
CA VAL A 196 -15.19 -14.52 13.33
C VAL A 196 -15.62 -14.99 11.95
N THR A 197 -16.59 -14.31 11.35
CA THR A 197 -17.14 -14.67 10.05
C THR A 197 -17.21 -13.46 9.12
N THR A 198 -17.16 -13.72 7.82
CA THR A 198 -17.57 -12.79 6.76
C THR A 198 -18.71 -13.43 5.95
N ASP A 199 -19.08 -12.83 4.82
CA ASP A 199 -20.01 -13.46 3.87
C ASP A 199 -19.42 -14.70 3.17
N ARG A 200 -18.08 -14.84 3.20
CA ARG A 200 -17.37 -15.91 2.49
C ARG A 200 -16.51 -16.84 3.36
N SER A 201 -16.31 -16.50 4.63
CA SER A 201 -15.44 -17.24 5.55
C SER A 201 -16.06 -17.43 6.94
N VAL A 202 -15.69 -18.53 7.59
CA VAL A 202 -15.83 -18.74 9.04
C VAL A 202 -14.46 -19.13 9.60
N PHE A 203 -14.03 -18.45 10.66
CA PHE A 203 -12.75 -18.70 11.32
C PHE A 203 -12.99 -19.07 12.79
N LEU A 204 -12.73 -20.34 13.14
CA LEU A 204 -12.85 -20.91 14.48
C LEU A 204 -11.53 -20.83 15.26
N GLY A 205 -11.58 -20.29 16.47
CA GLY A 205 -10.44 -19.98 17.32
C GLY A 205 -9.85 -21.15 18.11
N TRP A 206 -10.01 -22.40 17.70
CA TRP A 206 -9.38 -23.54 18.36
C TRP A 206 -8.88 -24.54 17.34
N ARG A 207 -7.99 -25.44 17.78
CA ARG A 207 -7.56 -26.55 16.93
C ARG A 207 -8.67 -27.58 16.84
N TRP A 208 -9.09 -27.93 15.63
CA TRP A 208 -10.20 -28.86 15.39
C TRP A 208 -9.69 -30.30 15.26
N GLY A 209 -10.43 -31.27 15.80
CA GLY A 209 -10.03 -32.68 15.78
C GLY A 209 -8.93 -33.02 16.78
N VAL A 210 -8.77 -32.23 17.85
CA VAL A 210 -7.75 -32.43 18.89
C VAL A 210 -8.43 -32.46 20.25
N ASP A 211 -8.40 -33.60 20.93
CA ASP A 211 -9.21 -33.86 22.14
C ASP A 211 -8.81 -33.00 23.34
N THR A 212 -7.54 -32.61 23.40
CA THR A 212 -7.03 -31.64 24.39
C THR A 212 -7.41 -30.20 24.05
N ALA A 213 -7.87 -29.94 22.82
CA ALA A 213 -8.28 -28.62 22.34
C ALA A 213 -9.79 -28.42 22.40
N SER A 214 -10.59 -29.38 21.97
CA SER A 214 -12.06 -29.28 21.93
C SER A 214 -12.73 -30.66 22.00
N SER A 215 -13.98 -30.68 22.47
CA SER A 215 -14.77 -31.91 22.51
C SER A 215 -15.33 -32.27 21.13
N PRO A 216 -15.55 -33.58 20.83
CA PRO A 216 -16.14 -34.02 19.57
C PRO A 216 -17.47 -33.36 19.24
N ASN A 217 -18.30 -33.13 20.27
CA ASN A 217 -19.62 -32.53 20.13
C ASN A 217 -19.51 -31.06 19.73
N LEU A 218 -18.58 -30.31 20.33
CA LEU A 218 -18.35 -28.90 20.01
C LEU A 218 -17.86 -28.73 18.57
N ASP A 219 -16.87 -29.54 18.17
CA ASP A 219 -16.32 -29.56 16.82
C ASP A 219 -17.38 -29.87 15.76
N SER A 220 -18.19 -30.90 16.01
CA SER A 220 -19.25 -31.34 15.10
C SER A 220 -20.41 -30.33 15.04
N ALA A 221 -20.72 -29.64 16.14
CA ALA A 221 -21.73 -28.59 16.17
C ALA A 221 -21.30 -27.37 15.35
N TRP A 222 -20.07 -26.88 15.57
CA TRP A 222 -19.56 -25.71 14.85
C TRP A 222 -19.33 -25.97 13.36
N LEU A 223 -18.90 -27.17 12.97
CA LEU A 223 -18.80 -27.53 11.55
C LEU A 223 -20.19 -27.51 10.89
N ARG A 224 -21.20 -28.16 11.49
CA ARG A 224 -22.57 -28.17 10.96
C ARG A 224 -23.17 -26.77 10.89
N ALA A 225 -22.98 -25.95 11.93
CA ALA A 225 -23.46 -24.57 11.93
C ALA A 225 -22.82 -23.74 10.80
N SER A 226 -21.51 -23.89 10.59
CA SER A 226 -20.77 -23.20 9.53
C SER A 226 -21.23 -23.64 8.13
N LEU A 227 -21.55 -24.92 7.93
CA LEU A 227 -22.08 -25.43 6.66
C LEU A 227 -23.53 -24.97 6.42
N ASN A 228 -24.36 -24.98 7.46
CA ASN A 228 -25.74 -24.48 7.38
C ASN A 228 -25.77 -23.00 7.01
N ARG A 229 -24.82 -22.20 7.50
CA ARG A 229 -24.65 -20.79 7.09
C ARG A 229 -24.50 -20.63 5.58
N TYR A 230 -23.89 -21.59 4.89
CA TYR A 230 -23.67 -21.54 3.45
C TYR A 230 -24.78 -22.22 2.62
N GLY A 231 -25.94 -22.50 3.22
CA GLY A 231 -27.06 -23.17 2.54
C GLY A 231 -27.04 -24.70 2.62
N GLY A 232 -26.13 -25.26 3.43
CA GLY A 232 -26.03 -26.69 3.72
C GLY A 232 -25.28 -27.50 2.64
N VAL A 233 -24.52 -28.50 3.07
CA VAL A 233 -24.07 -29.64 2.25
C VAL A 233 -24.98 -30.80 2.65
N ARG A 234 -25.67 -31.48 1.71
CA ARG A 234 -26.61 -32.56 2.08
C ARG A 234 -25.89 -33.60 2.94
N THR A 235 -26.45 -33.89 4.11
CA THR A 235 -26.07 -35.06 4.92
C THR A 235 -26.41 -36.31 4.12
N ALA A 236 -25.43 -37.18 3.89
CA ALA A 236 -25.68 -38.43 3.21
C ALA A 236 -26.44 -39.35 4.18
N LYS A 237 -27.76 -39.47 3.99
CA LYS A 237 -28.49 -40.62 4.51
C LYS A 237 -27.96 -41.85 3.75
N ASN A 238 -27.14 -42.65 4.41
CA ASN A 238 -26.52 -43.90 3.94
C ASN A 238 -25.29 -43.76 3.01
N ALA A 239 -24.20 -43.13 3.50
CA ALA A 239 -22.88 -43.33 2.91
C ALA A 239 -22.15 -44.48 3.66
N PRO A 240 -21.51 -45.44 2.95
CA PRO A 240 -20.75 -46.49 3.61
C PRO A 240 -19.60 -45.87 4.40
N THR A 241 -19.44 -46.32 5.64
CA THR A 241 -18.15 -46.29 6.33
C THR A 241 -17.13 -46.99 5.43
N ASN A 242 -16.23 -46.24 4.78
CA ASN A 242 -14.82 -46.58 4.56
C ASN A 242 -14.12 -45.61 3.59
N ALA A 243 -12.98 -45.07 4.06
CA ALA A 243 -11.89 -44.35 3.39
C ALA A 243 -12.16 -43.00 2.67
N PRO A 244 -11.37 -41.94 2.94
CA PRO A 244 -11.47 -40.66 2.25
C PRO A 244 -11.02 -40.75 0.79
N GLN A 245 -11.92 -40.47 -0.16
CA GLN A 245 -11.56 -40.28 -1.57
C GLN A 245 -10.87 -38.91 -1.77
N GLN A 246 -9.81 -38.87 -2.60
CA GLN A 246 -9.25 -37.61 -3.08
C GLN A 246 -10.26 -36.88 -3.96
N CYS A 247 -10.37 -35.56 -3.85
CA CYS A 247 -11.24 -34.77 -4.72
C CYS A 247 -10.72 -34.89 -6.17
N SER A 248 -11.35 -35.72 -7.00
CA SER A 248 -10.97 -35.89 -8.40
C SER A 248 -11.49 -34.69 -9.21
N SER A 249 -10.63 -34.07 -10.02
CA SER A 249 -11.06 -33.06 -11.00
C SER A 249 -11.88 -33.74 -12.12
N PRO A 250 -12.92 -33.10 -12.69
CA PRO A 250 -13.66 -33.70 -13.80
C PRO A 250 -12.77 -33.87 -15.04
N ALA A 251 -12.45 -35.12 -15.40
CA ALA A 251 -11.93 -35.47 -16.73
C ALA A 251 -13.11 -35.61 -17.72
N GLY A 252 -12.99 -34.96 -18.88
CA GLY A 252 -14.09 -34.59 -19.78
C GLY A 252 -14.65 -35.65 -20.74
N THR A 253 -15.58 -35.18 -21.58
CA THR A 253 -16.05 -35.80 -22.84
C THR A 253 -16.13 -34.64 -23.85
N THR A 254 -15.60 -34.74 -25.06
CA THR A 254 -16.02 -35.68 -26.10
C THR A 254 -14.87 -36.07 -27.03
N ALA A 255 -14.91 -37.33 -27.44
CA ALA A 255 -14.01 -37.98 -28.38
C ALA A 255 -14.21 -37.49 -29.82
N ALA A 256 -13.10 -37.28 -30.54
CA ALA A 256 -13.04 -37.42 -31.99
C ALA A 256 -12.34 -38.75 -32.29
N ALA A 257 -13.00 -39.58 -33.09
CA ALA A 257 -12.57 -40.92 -33.44
C ALA A 257 -11.39 -40.92 -34.43
N THR A 258 -10.45 -41.85 -34.24
CA THR A 258 -9.66 -42.43 -35.34
C THR A 258 -9.41 -43.92 -35.07
N PRO A 259 -9.29 -44.75 -36.12
CA PRO A 259 -9.47 -46.19 -36.02
C PRO A 259 -8.18 -46.96 -35.67
N ARG A 260 -8.38 -48.10 -35.00
CA ARG A 260 -7.41 -49.19 -34.73
C ARG A 260 -6.97 -49.88 -36.04
N PRO A 261 -5.85 -50.63 -36.12
CA PRO A 261 -5.74 -52.00 -35.55
C PRO A 261 -4.29 -52.36 -35.06
N PRO A 262 -3.85 -53.63 -34.85
CA PRO A 262 -3.90 -54.29 -33.54
C PRO A 262 -2.62 -55.10 -33.13
N ASN A 263 -2.61 -55.62 -31.88
CA ASN A 263 -1.83 -56.76 -31.35
C ASN A 263 -0.30 -56.58 -31.24
N GLY A 264 0.43 -57.14 -30.27
CA GLY A 264 0.11 -58.23 -29.35
C GLY A 264 1.01 -58.21 -28.10
N GLN A 265 0.97 -59.34 -27.42
CA GLN A 265 1.09 -59.57 -25.99
C GLN A 265 2.55 -59.92 -25.57
N PRO A 266 2.83 -60.39 -24.33
CA PRO A 266 3.84 -59.82 -23.43
C PRO A 266 5.09 -60.71 -23.28
N ASN A 267 6.11 -60.24 -22.54
CA ASN A 267 6.70 -61.02 -21.44
C ASN A 267 7.76 -60.27 -20.62
N SER A 268 7.68 -60.56 -19.32
CA SER A 268 8.70 -60.62 -18.26
C SER A 268 10.18 -60.74 -18.71
N THR A 269 11.21 -60.36 -17.97
CA THR A 269 11.50 -60.59 -16.53
C THR A 269 12.87 -59.95 -16.18
N ASN A 270 13.02 -59.57 -14.91
CA ASN A 270 14.22 -59.65 -14.06
C ASN A 270 15.52 -58.87 -14.37
N SER A 271 15.73 -57.83 -13.56
CA SER A 271 16.85 -57.63 -12.60
C SER A 271 18.12 -58.49 -12.72
N VAL A 272 19.30 -57.86 -12.73
CA VAL A 272 20.26 -57.71 -11.59
C VAL A 272 21.58 -57.08 -12.12
N SER A 273 22.22 -56.30 -11.24
CA SER A 273 23.42 -55.44 -11.36
C SER A 273 24.78 -56.19 -11.50
N PRO A 274 25.95 -55.60 -11.16
CA PRO A 274 26.83 -54.76 -12.01
C PRO A 274 28.29 -55.30 -12.07
N GLY A 275 29.18 -54.69 -12.87
CA GLY A 275 30.59 -55.11 -12.95
C GLY A 275 31.56 -54.04 -13.44
N THR A 276 32.73 -54.02 -12.81
CA THR A 276 33.72 -52.96 -12.62
C THR A 276 34.93 -52.96 -13.59
N ALA A 277 35.50 -51.76 -13.75
CA ALA A 277 36.93 -51.38 -13.69
C ALA A 277 37.94 -51.62 -14.85
N ALA A 278 38.75 -50.55 -15.04
CA ALA A 278 40.23 -50.51 -15.10
C ALA A 278 40.92 -50.04 -16.41
N GLY A 279 41.59 -48.86 -16.32
CA GLY A 279 43.05 -48.73 -16.45
C GLY A 279 43.68 -48.29 -17.78
N GLY A 280 44.47 -47.21 -17.76
CA GLY A 280 45.59 -47.00 -18.70
C GLY A 280 45.96 -45.54 -19.07
N THR A 281 47.05 -45.02 -18.49
CA THR A 281 47.89 -43.89 -18.96
C THR A 281 49.27 -44.47 -19.41
N PRO A 282 50.24 -43.78 -20.09
CA PRO A 282 50.80 -42.46 -19.71
C PRO A 282 51.52 -41.57 -20.80
N ALA A 283 52.07 -40.45 -20.31
CA ALA A 283 53.26 -39.68 -20.74
C ALA A 283 53.09 -38.51 -21.75
N ALA A 284 53.93 -37.45 -21.77
CA ALA A 284 54.48 -36.50 -20.79
C ALA A 284 55.45 -35.57 -21.57
N SER A 285 55.42 -34.25 -21.34
CA SER A 285 56.56 -33.33 -21.60
C SER A 285 56.38 -32.03 -20.81
N ARG A 286 57.45 -31.64 -20.10
CA ARG A 286 57.54 -30.56 -19.09
C ARG A 286 58.13 -29.28 -19.67
N THR A 287 57.78 -28.14 -19.08
CA THR A 287 58.77 -27.09 -18.70
C THR A 287 58.31 -26.30 -17.46
N GLN A 288 59.30 -25.96 -16.64
CA GLN A 288 59.39 -25.35 -15.30
C GLN A 288 58.88 -23.88 -15.24
N SER A 289 58.68 -23.15 -14.13
CA SER A 289 58.79 -23.28 -12.66
C SER A 289 58.31 -21.94 -12.04
N GLY A 290 57.79 -21.94 -10.80
CA GLY A 290 57.72 -20.72 -9.96
C GLY A 290 56.42 -20.56 -9.16
N THR A 291 56.39 -21.10 -7.95
CA THR A 291 55.25 -21.14 -7.02
C THR A 291 55.02 -19.80 -6.29
N PRO A 292 53.78 -19.26 -6.22
CA PRO A 292 53.37 -18.36 -5.15
C PRO A 292 52.60 -19.13 -4.07
N ILE A 293 52.89 -18.81 -2.81
CA ILE A 293 52.27 -19.33 -1.59
C ILE A 293 50.76 -19.07 -1.64
N LEU A 294 49.96 -20.15 -1.59
CA LEU A 294 48.51 -20.12 -1.41
C LEU A 294 48.20 -19.68 0.02
N PHE A 295 47.69 -18.47 0.20
CA PHE A 295 46.88 -18.14 1.38
C PHE A 295 45.50 -18.81 1.20
N PRO A 296 44.96 -19.48 2.22
CA PRO A 296 43.59 -19.98 2.16
C PRO A 296 42.62 -18.80 1.98
N PRO A 297 41.52 -18.95 1.21
CA PRO A 297 40.54 -17.89 1.09
C PRO A 297 39.98 -17.60 2.48
N ALA A 298 40.10 -16.34 2.90
CA ALA A 298 39.45 -15.86 4.11
C ALA A 298 37.94 -16.17 4.02
N PRO A 299 37.31 -16.63 5.11
CA PRO A 299 35.89 -16.95 5.11
C PRO A 299 35.11 -15.72 4.66
N ALA A 300 34.17 -15.92 3.74
CA ALA A 300 33.26 -14.90 3.28
C ALA A 300 32.56 -14.28 4.49
N THR A 301 33.05 -13.12 4.93
CA THR A 301 32.31 -12.26 5.84
C THR A 301 31.03 -11.90 5.12
N GLN A 302 29.91 -12.33 5.70
CA GLN A 302 28.57 -11.99 5.24
C GLN A 302 28.49 -10.48 5.06
N ALA A 303 28.50 -10.05 3.80
CA ALA A 303 28.04 -8.74 3.43
C ALA A 303 26.60 -8.67 3.92
N ALA A 304 26.36 -7.81 4.91
CA ALA A 304 25.04 -7.55 5.46
C ALA A 304 24.02 -7.43 4.32
N ASP A 305 22.89 -8.14 4.46
CA ASP A 305 21.75 -8.19 3.54
C ASP A 305 21.55 -6.88 2.76
N VAL A 306 22.11 -6.83 1.54
CA VAL A 306 21.80 -5.77 0.58
C VAL A 306 20.46 -6.12 -0.03
N ASN A 307 19.40 -5.91 0.74
CA ASN A 307 18.02 -6.08 0.30
C ASN A 307 17.84 -5.37 -1.04
N ALA A 308 17.36 -6.12 -2.04
CA ALA A 308 17.07 -5.62 -3.36
C ALA A 308 16.16 -4.38 -3.29
N ASP A 309 16.79 -3.21 -3.49
CA ASP A 309 16.27 -1.84 -3.41
C ASP A 309 16.07 -1.20 -2.02
N GLY A 310 16.20 -1.89 -0.87
CA GLY A 310 16.21 -1.25 0.47
C GLY A 310 15.06 -0.26 0.76
N LEU A 311 13.93 -0.41 0.05
CA LEU A 311 12.97 0.68 -0.10
C LEU A 311 12.12 0.93 1.14
N VAL A 312 11.95 -0.05 2.02
CA VAL A 312 11.04 0.03 3.17
C VAL A 312 11.83 -0.10 4.45
N ALA A 313 11.71 0.89 5.33
CA ALA A 313 12.32 0.81 6.64
C ALA A 313 11.60 -0.23 7.51
N PRO A 314 12.34 -1.02 8.31
CA PRO A 314 11.73 -1.91 9.29
C PRO A 314 10.94 -1.10 10.33
N PRO A 315 9.99 -1.74 11.06
CA PRO A 315 9.25 -1.09 12.12
C PRO A 315 10.18 -0.37 13.10
N GLY A 316 9.86 0.88 13.43
CA GLY A 316 10.60 1.67 14.42
C GLY A 316 10.33 1.22 15.85
N LEU A 317 9.20 0.54 16.08
CA LEU A 317 8.85 -0.03 17.39
C LEU A 317 8.03 -1.32 17.19
N GLU A 318 8.60 -2.46 17.58
CA GLU A 318 7.89 -3.74 17.57
C GLU A 318 7.54 -4.17 19.00
N VAL A 319 6.24 -4.25 19.30
CA VAL A 319 5.71 -4.73 20.58
C VAL A 319 4.87 -5.97 20.33
N LYS A 320 5.22 -7.07 21.00
CA LYS A 320 4.50 -8.35 20.94
C LYS A 320 4.05 -8.75 22.34
N PRO A 321 2.93 -9.48 22.50
CA PRO A 321 2.58 -10.10 23.78
C PRO A 321 3.77 -10.92 24.31
N SER A 322 4.27 -10.56 25.48
CA SER A 322 5.47 -11.14 26.07
C SER A 322 5.58 -10.74 27.54
N SER A 323 6.08 -11.65 28.37
CA SER A 323 6.44 -11.40 29.78
C SER A 323 7.86 -10.86 29.95
N GLN A 324 8.64 -10.72 28.88
CA GLN A 324 10.01 -10.20 28.95
C GLN A 324 10.07 -8.80 29.58
N LEU A 325 11.18 -8.46 30.22
CA LEU A 325 11.43 -7.11 30.77
C LEU A 325 11.12 -6.02 29.73
N ILE A 326 10.41 -4.96 30.14
CA ILE A 326 10.34 -3.70 29.40
C ILE A 326 11.44 -2.79 29.97
N THR A 327 12.46 -2.46 29.18
CA THR A 327 13.51 -1.53 29.63
C THR A 327 12.96 -0.11 29.71
N GLY A 328 13.61 0.78 30.49
CA GLY A 328 13.17 2.19 30.57
C GLY A 328 13.13 2.90 29.21
N GLY A 329 14.06 2.57 28.30
CA GLY A 329 14.04 3.05 26.92
C GLY A 329 12.85 2.52 26.12
N GLN A 330 12.51 1.24 26.25
CA GLN A 330 11.33 0.64 25.62
C GLN A 330 10.03 1.24 26.17
N ALA A 331 9.92 1.40 27.50
CA ALA A 331 8.76 2.02 28.12
C ALA A 331 8.54 3.45 27.62
N THR A 332 9.63 4.23 27.48
CA THR A 332 9.59 5.58 26.93
C THR A 332 9.12 5.60 25.48
N ALA A 333 9.69 4.73 24.62
CA ALA A 333 9.30 4.63 23.22
C ALA A 333 7.82 4.20 23.04
N MET A 334 7.37 3.24 23.85
CA MET A 334 5.97 2.79 23.88
C MET A 334 5.03 3.91 24.32
N ARG A 335 5.36 4.62 25.42
CA ARG A 335 4.58 5.78 25.89
C ARG A 335 4.44 6.83 24.78
N GLN A 336 5.57 7.26 24.20
CA GLN A 336 5.60 8.29 23.16
C GLN A 336 4.81 7.89 21.91
N GLU A 337 4.88 6.64 21.49
CA GLU A 337 4.11 6.17 20.32
C GLU A 337 2.61 6.20 20.58
N LEU A 338 2.16 5.75 21.77
CA LEU A 338 0.75 5.76 22.12
C LEU A 338 0.22 7.18 22.36
N GLU A 339 1.00 8.06 22.99
CA GLU A 339 0.70 9.50 23.09
C GLU A 339 0.56 10.14 21.69
N ALA A 340 1.48 9.82 20.77
CA ALA A 340 1.41 10.33 19.41
C ALA A 340 0.21 9.77 18.64
N LEU A 341 -0.18 8.50 18.85
CA LEU A 341 -1.38 7.93 18.23
C LEU A 341 -2.66 8.55 18.78
N ILE A 342 -2.74 8.80 20.10
CA ILE A 342 -3.83 9.54 20.74
C ILE A 342 -3.96 10.92 20.10
N GLY A 343 -2.85 11.66 19.99
CA GLY A 343 -2.86 13.00 19.39
C GLY A 343 -3.22 13.00 17.90
N ARG A 344 -2.78 11.99 17.11
CA ARG A 344 -3.19 11.85 15.71
C ARG A 344 -4.69 11.58 15.57
N PHE A 345 -5.22 10.69 16.42
CA PHE A 345 -6.64 10.37 16.46
C PHE A 345 -7.47 11.60 16.82
N GLU A 346 -7.06 12.36 17.85
CA GLU A 346 -7.72 13.60 18.27
C GLU A 346 -7.71 14.66 17.16
N SER A 347 -6.56 14.89 16.52
CA SER A 347 -6.44 15.81 15.38
C SER A 347 -7.37 15.41 14.23
N ALA A 348 -7.40 14.13 13.85
CA ALA A 348 -8.31 13.62 12.82
C ALA A 348 -9.79 13.83 13.20
N MET A 349 -10.14 13.53 14.46
CA MET A 349 -11.49 13.69 14.98
C MET A 349 -11.91 15.17 15.00
N LEU A 350 -11.02 16.08 15.41
CA LEU A 350 -11.25 17.52 15.41
C LEU A 350 -11.50 18.02 13.98
N THR A 351 -10.64 17.68 13.02
CA THR A 351 -10.84 18.04 11.61
C THR A 351 -12.16 17.49 11.07
N ALA A 352 -12.49 16.24 11.37
CA ALA A 352 -13.74 15.61 10.95
C ALA A 352 -14.97 16.32 11.54
N ASN A 353 -14.93 16.68 12.82
CA ASN A 353 -16.06 17.33 13.50
C ASN A 353 -16.23 18.79 13.05
N ALA A 354 -15.13 19.53 12.91
CA ALA A 354 -15.14 20.92 12.44
C ALA A 354 -15.61 21.05 10.99
N THR A 355 -15.25 20.10 10.12
CA THR A 355 -15.65 20.08 8.71
C THR A 355 -17.14 19.76 8.53
N ASN A 356 -17.67 18.86 9.37
CA ASN A 356 -19.03 18.33 9.25
C ASN A 356 -19.95 18.87 10.35
N LYS A 357 -19.80 20.15 10.75
CA LYS A 357 -20.68 20.79 11.74
C LYS A 357 -22.14 20.46 11.40
N VAL A 358 -22.81 19.80 12.35
CA VAL A 358 -24.23 19.45 12.23
C VAL A 358 -25.01 20.76 12.31
N GLY A 359 -25.38 21.31 11.15
CA GLY A 359 -26.39 22.36 11.10
C GLY A 359 -27.69 21.82 11.71
N THR A 360 -28.39 22.64 12.49
CA THR A 360 -29.77 22.37 12.90
C THR A 360 -30.62 22.18 11.65
N ALA A 361 -30.88 20.92 11.29
CA ALA A 361 -31.67 20.58 10.12
C ALA A 361 -33.14 20.91 10.37
N ASN A 362 -33.57 22.13 10.04
CA ASN A 362 -34.98 22.49 9.88
C ASN A 362 -35.53 21.95 8.53
N GLY A 363 -35.37 20.64 8.28
CA GLY A 363 -35.82 20.01 7.03
C GLY A 363 -36.25 18.56 7.24
N ASN A 364 -37.54 18.29 7.04
CA ASN A 364 -38.22 16.99 7.20
C ASN A 364 -37.84 15.94 6.13
N ASN A 365 -36.55 15.63 5.93
CA ASN A 365 -36.12 14.54 5.05
C ASN A 365 -35.51 13.37 5.85
N SER A 366 -36.15 12.19 5.77
CA SER A 366 -35.79 10.98 6.55
C SER A 366 -34.36 10.50 6.31
N SER A 367 -33.81 10.64 5.11
CA SER A 367 -32.42 10.28 4.78
C SER A 367 -31.38 11.16 5.48
N THR A 368 -31.70 12.43 5.73
CA THR A 368 -30.83 13.38 6.42
C THR A 368 -30.79 13.06 7.90
N GLN A 369 -31.94 12.70 8.49
CA GLN A 369 -32.05 12.30 9.89
C GLN A 369 -31.28 11.01 10.20
N THR A 370 -31.33 10.01 9.31
CA THR A 370 -30.52 8.77 9.47
C THR A 370 -29.01 9.02 9.37
N LYS A 371 -28.56 9.90 8.45
CA LYS A 371 -27.14 10.30 8.36
C LYS A 371 -26.69 11.04 9.63
N LEU A 372 -27.51 11.94 10.17
CA LEU A 372 -27.24 12.64 11.44
C LEU A 372 -27.09 11.66 12.61
N ILE A 373 -28.03 10.72 12.79
CA ILE A 373 -27.98 9.75 13.90
C ILE A 373 -26.73 8.87 13.80
N ALA A 374 -26.38 8.41 12.58
CA ALA A 374 -25.17 7.63 12.35
C ALA A 374 -23.90 8.43 12.71
N GLN A 375 -23.82 9.70 12.31
CA GLN A 375 -22.68 10.58 12.63
C GLN A 375 -22.57 10.86 14.13
N THR A 376 -23.68 11.11 14.82
CA THR A 376 -23.70 11.33 16.28
C THR A 376 -23.26 10.08 17.05
N SER A 377 -23.73 8.89 16.64
CA SER A 377 -23.33 7.62 17.26
C SER A 377 -21.86 7.28 17.03
N SER A 378 -21.35 7.51 15.81
CA SER A 378 -19.93 7.34 15.47
C SER A 378 -19.05 8.27 16.31
N ARG A 379 -19.43 9.55 16.44
CA ARG A 379 -18.71 10.52 17.28
C ARG A 379 -18.66 10.10 18.75
N SER A 380 -19.77 9.62 19.30
CA SER A 380 -19.81 9.13 20.69
C SER A 380 -18.88 7.93 20.90
N ASN A 381 -18.83 6.99 19.95
CA ASN A 381 -17.90 5.85 20.01
C ASN A 381 -16.44 6.29 19.95
N GLN A 382 -16.12 7.29 19.10
CA GLN A 382 -14.77 7.86 18.98
C GLN A 382 -14.32 8.56 20.28
N GLU A 383 -15.20 9.35 20.90
CA GLU A 383 -14.94 10.00 22.18
C GLU A 383 -14.72 8.96 23.31
N SER A 384 -15.51 7.88 23.31
CA SER A 384 -15.32 6.77 24.25
C SER A 384 -13.99 6.05 24.02
N ALA A 385 -13.63 5.75 22.77
CA ALA A 385 -12.38 5.09 22.41
C ALA A 385 -11.16 5.90 22.87
N LEU A 386 -11.22 7.22 22.69
CA LEU A 386 -10.20 8.15 23.13
C LEU A 386 -10.00 8.13 24.65
N LYS A 387 -11.11 8.18 25.41
CA LYS A 387 -11.06 8.08 26.89
C LYS A 387 -10.45 6.74 27.33
N THR A 388 -10.89 5.64 26.72
CA THR A 388 -10.34 4.30 27.00
C THR A 388 -8.85 4.23 26.72
N ALA A 389 -8.38 4.81 25.62
CA ALA A 389 -6.96 4.81 25.28
C ALA A 389 -6.12 5.66 26.24
N ARG A 390 -6.60 6.82 26.67
CA ARG A 390 -5.95 7.66 27.69
C ARG A 390 -5.85 6.93 29.04
N THR A 391 -6.92 6.26 29.47
CA THR A 391 -6.89 5.39 30.66
C THR A 391 -5.92 4.22 30.49
N GLY A 392 -5.91 3.58 29.32
CA GLY A 392 -5.01 2.49 28.99
C GLY A 392 -3.54 2.90 29.03
N LEU A 393 -3.20 4.11 28.59
CA LEU A 393 -1.86 4.68 28.72
C LEU A 393 -1.42 4.82 30.19
N GLN A 394 -2.29 5.34 31.06
CA GLN A 394 -1.98 5.49 32.49
C GLN A 394 -1.79 4.13 33.16
N GLN A 395 -2.67 3.17 32.86
CA GLN A 395 -2.56 1.79 33.36
C GLN A 395 -1.29 1.10 32.86
N PHE A 396 -0.93 1.29 31.59
CA PHE A 396 0.34 0.79 31.04
C PHE A 396 1.54 1.28 31.87
N LEU A 397 1.61 2.59 32.16
CA LEU A 397 2.72 3.16 32.95
C LEU A 397 2.76 2.59 34.37
N GLN A 398 1.59 2.50 35.02
CA GLN A 398 1.48 1.90 36.34
C GLN A 398 1.95 0.43 36.36
N LEU A 399 1.57 -0.36 35.35
CA LEU A 399 1.97 -1.77 35.25
C LEU A 399 3.47 -1.94 34.98
N VAL A 400 4.09 -1.02 34.22
CA VAL A 400 5.55 -0.96 34.05
C VAL A 400 6.24 -0.72 35.40
N ASP A 401 5.74 0.24 36.19
CA ASP A 401 6.30 0.55 37.52
C ASP A 401 6.13 -0.63 38.50
N GLN A 402 5.02 -1.35 38.40
CA GLN A 402 4.74 -2.59 39.14
C GLN A 402 5.52 -3.80 38.62
N LYS A 403 6.26 -3.66 37.51
CA LYS A 403 7.01 -4.72 36.82
C LYS A 403 6.13 -5.86 36.26
N ASP A 404 4.83 -5.63 36.08
CA ASP A 404 3.94 -6.54 35.34
C ASP A 404 4.02 -6.26 33.85
N TYR A 405 5.12 -6.71 33.24
CA TYR A 405 5.42 -6.43 31.84
C TYR A 405 4.49 -7.12 30.84
N SER A 406 3.87 -8.24 31.24
CA SER A 406 2.91 -8.93 30.39
C SER A 406 1.61 -8.12 30.28
N ALA A 407 1.05 -7.73 31.43
CA ALA A 407 -0.16 -6.90 31.46
C ALA A 407 0.12 -5.52 30.85
N ALA A 408 1.29 -4.92 31.10
CA ALA A 408 1.68 -3.65 30.49
C ALA A 408 1.63 -3.70 28.95
N ARG A 409 2.24 -4.73 28.33
CA ARG A 409 2.20 -4.88 26.86
C ARG A 409 0.78 -5.11 26.34
N GLN A 410 -0.01 -5.92 27.04
CA GLN A 410 -1.41 -6.15 26.67
C GLN A 410 -2.21 -4.85 26.70
N GLN A 411 -2.05 -4.05 27.75
CA GLN A 411 -2.75 -2.78 27.89
C GLN A 411 -2.37 -1.78 26.81
N TRP A 412 -1.08 -1.69 26.50
CA TRP A 412 -0.58 -0.84 25.42
C TRP A 412 -1.13 -1.28 24.04
N LEU A 413 -1.11 -2.58 23.74
CA LEU A 413 -1.64 -3.13 22.49
C LEU A 413 -3.15 -2.90 22.37
N GLN A 414 -3.89 -3.07 23.47
CA GLN A 414 -5.33 -2.88 23.51
C GLN A 414 -5.73 -1.40 23.32
N ALA A 415 -4.99 -0.47 23.93
CA ALA A 415 -5.22 0.96 23.75
C ALA A 415 -5.01 1.38 22.28
N ARG A 416 -3.92 0.94 21.63
CA ARG A 416 -3.68 1.21 20.20
C ARG A 416 -4.77 0.64 19.32
N ARG A 417 -5.15 -0.62 19.56
CA ARG A 417 -6.20 -1.27 18.80
C ARG A 417 -7.54 -0.55 18.97
N THR A 418 -7.87 -0.11 20.18
CA THR A 418 -9.09 0.66 20.45
C THR A 418 -9.15 1.94 19.60
N LEU A 419 -8.03 2.66 19.45
CA LEU A 419 -7.96 3.84 18.58
C LEU A 419 -8.06 3.47 17.10
N TRP A 420 -7.35 2.43 16.65
CA TRP A 420 -7.38 1.99 15.26
C TRP A 420 -8.76 1.47 14.82
N ASP A 421 -9.43 0.69 15.66
CA ASP A 421 -10.76 0.13 15.36
C ASP A 421 -11.84 1.24 15.29
N ASN A 422 -11.57 2.43 15.87
CA ASN A 422 -12.48 3.58 15.90
C ASN A 422 -11.96 4.79 15.11
N TYR A 423 -10.92 4.63 14.28
CA TYR A 423 -10.31 5.76 13.58
C TYR A 423 -11.33 6.51 12.71
N PRO A 424 -11.35 7.86 12.70
CA PRO A 424 -12.30 8.64 11.91
C PRO A 424 -12.17 8.36 10.40
N THR A 425 -13.04 7.51 9.86
CA THR A 425 -13.00 7.05 8.44
C THR A 425 -14.37 7.06 7.77
N ASP A 426 -15.37 7.61 8.44
CA ASP A 426 -16.79 7.60 8.08
C ASP A 426 -17.25 8.88 7.38
N ARG A 427 -16.50 9.98 7.49
CA ARG A 427 -16.91 11.31 7.02
C ARG A 427 -15.76 12.15 6.43
N PRO A 428 -16.06 13.20 5.63
CA PRO A 428 -15.06 14.05 4.98
C PRO A 428 -14.08 14.71 5.95
N GLN A 429 -12.80 14.66 5.61
CA GLN A 429 -11.65 15.21 6.34
C GLN A 429 -10.58 15.79 5.39
N GLY A 430 -10.84 15.79 4.08
CA GLY A 430 -9.92 16.31 3.07
C GLY A 430 -9.68 17.81 3.24
N GLN A 431 -8.42 18.21 3.07
CA GLN A 431 -7.98 19.60 2.98
C GLN A 431 -7.29 19.83 1.64
N SER A 432 -7.10 21.11 1.26
CA SER A 432 -6.46 21.50 -0.01
C SER A 432 -5.01 21.03 -0.10
N GLU A 433 -4.81 19.81 -0.56
CA GLU A 433 -3.53 19.10 -0.55
C GLU A 433 -3.30 18.31 -1.83
N ILE A 434 -2.02 18.07 -2.14
CA ILE A 434 -1.64 17.17 -3.22
C ILE A 434 -1.89 15.75 -2.75
N ARG A 435 -2.73 15.00 -3.47
CA ARG A 435 -3.01 13.59 -3.22
C ARG A 435 -2.59 12.83 -4.46
N ALA A 436 -1.33 12.41 -4.46
CA ALA A 436 -0.71 11.79 -5.61
C ALA A 436 -0.74 10.25 -5.52
N MET A 437 -0.86 9.60 -6.67
CA MET A 437 -0.74 8.16 -6.81
C MET A 437 0.30 7.81 -7.86
N TRP A 438 1.26 6.94 -7.52
CA TRP A 438 2.06 6.27 -8.53
C TRP A 438 1.27 5.13 -9.17
N LEU A 439 1.08 5.23 -10.48
CA LEU A 439 0.44 4.21 -11.29
C LEU A 439 1.53 3.44 -12.05
N ASP A 440 1.83 2.25 -11.56
CA ASP A 440 2.92 1.39 -11.99
C ASP A 440 2.65 0.66 -13.32
N ARG A 441 3.71 0.24 -14.01
CA ARG A 441 3.67 -0.50 -15.27
C ARG A 441 2.86 -1.79 -15.14
N GLY A 442 2.89 -2.48 -14.00
CA GLY A 442 2.08 -3.69 -13.78
C GLY A 442 0.60 -3.38 -13.95
N THR A 443 0.13 -2.32 -13.31
CA THR A 443 -1.24 -1.78 -13.46
C THR A 443 -1.54 -1.35 -14.90
N ILE A 444 -0.63 -0.65 -15.58
CA ILE A 444 -0.80 -0.22 -16.98
C ILE A 444 -0.96 -1.41 -17.93
N VAL A 445 -0.04 -2.37 -17.83
CA VAL A 445 -0.04 -3.59 -18.67
C VAL A 445 -1.28 -4.43 -18.41
N SER A 446 -1.69 -4.58 -17.14
CA SER A 446 -2.90 -5.31 -16.77
C SER A 446 -4.17 -4.67 -17.35
N ALA A 447 -4.22 -3.34 -17.43
CA ALA A 447 -5.33 -2.63 -18.07
C ALA A 447 -5.40 -2.95 -19.57
N GLY A 448 -4.27 -2.89 -20.28
CA GLY A 448 -4.13 -3.33 -21.68
C GLY A 448 -5.03 -2.63 -22.71
N SER A 449 -5.77 -1.58 -22.32
CA SER A 449 -6.70 -0.82 -23.18
C SER A 449 -7.13 0.47 -22.48
N GLU A 450 -7.52 1.49 -23.26
CA GLU A 450 -8.06 2.75 -22.73
C GLU A 450 -9.32 2.52 -21.86
N GLN A 451 -10.23 1.62 -22.26
CA GLN A 451 -11.49 1.39 -21.54
C GLN A 451 -11.26 0.78 -20.14
N LYS A 452 -10.30 -0.15 -20.00
CA LYS A 452 -9.95 -0.71 -18.69
C LYS A 452 -9.12 0.28 -17.87
N LEU A 453 -8.27 1.08 -18.53
CA LEU A 453 -7.53 2.15 -17.87
C LEU A 453 -8.48 3.23 -17.31
N ALA A 454 -9.54 3.57 -18.05
CA ALA A 454 -10.59 4.49 -17.60
C ALA A 454 -11.20 4.07 -16.26
N LYS A 455 -11.47 2.77 -16.06
CA LYS A 455 -11.97 2.25 -14.78
C LYS A 455 -10.99 2.43 -13.63
N ILE A 456 -9.68 2.41 -13.88
CA ILE A 456 -8.67 2.72 -12.87
C ILE A 456 -8.73 4.20 -12.52
N PHE A 457 -8.75 5.07 -13.52
CA PHE A 457 -8.85 6.52 -13.34
C PHE A 457 -10.17 6.94 -12.65
N ASP A 458 -11.30 6.27 -12.92
CA ASP A 458 -12.57 6.45 -12.21
C ASP A 458 -12.43 6.16 -10.71
N ARG A 459 -11.76 5.05 -10.36
CA ARG A 459 -11.51 4.68 -8.96
C ARG A 459 -10.58 5.68 -8.27
N LEU A 460 -9.55 6.17 -8.96
CA LEU A 460 -8.65 7.17 -8.42
C LEU A 460 -9.37 8.50 -8.16
N ALA A 461 -10.15 8.99 -9.14
CA ALA A 461 -10.95 10.20 -8.99
C ALA A 461 -11.98 10.07 -7.86
N ALA A 462 -12.70 8.95 -7.79
CA ALA A 462 -13.66 8.67 -6.72
C ALA A 462 -13.01 8.57 -5.34
N SER A 463 -11.73 8.21 -5.26
CA SER A 463 -10.94 8.19 -4.03
C SER A 463 -10.33 9.56 -3.68
N GLY A 464 -10.54 10.58 -4.51
CA GLY A 464 -10.09 11.95 -4.28
C GLY A 464 -8.65 12.24 -4.69
N PHE A 465 -7.96 11.33 -5.39
CA PHE A 465 -6.64 11.64 -5.97
C PHE A 465 -6.76 12.76 -7.00
N ASN A 466 -5.79 13.68 -7.01
CA ASN A 466 -5.77 14.84 -7.91
C ASN A 466 -4.49 14.91 -8.75
N THR A 467 -3.52 14.03 -8.51
CA THR A 467 -2.29 13.93 -9.28
C THR A 467 -1.92 12.46 -9.50
N VAL A 468 -1.51 12.09 -10.70
CA VAL A 468 -1.03 10.74 -11.03
C VAL A 468 0.40 10.81 -11.55
N PHE A 469 1.31 10.08 -10.91
CA PHE A 469 2.64 9.81 -11.43
C PHE A 469 2.57 8.52 -12.27
N PHE A 470 2.45 8.67 -13.58
CA PHE A 470 2.16 7.57 -14.50
C PHE A 470 3.46 6.99 -15.08
N GLU A 471 3.78 5.72 -14.80
CA GLU A 471 5.07 5.11 -15.20
C GLU A 471 5.21 5.08 -16.72
N THR A 472 5.99 6.01 -17.27
CA THR A 472 6.04 6.33 -18.69
C THR A 472 7.28 5.74 -19.38
N VAL A 473 8.42 5.71 -18.67
CA VAL A 473 9.66 5.09 -19.16
C VAL A 473 10.26 4.27 -18.05
N ASN A 474 10.45 2.97 -18.30
CA ASN A 474 11.10 2.08 -17.35
C ASN A 474 11.88 0.96 -18.05
N ALA A 475 12.92 0.46 -17.37
CA ALA A 475 13.84 -0.55 -17.91
C ALA A 475 14.42 -0.19 -19.31
N GLY A 476 14.50 1.09 -19.65
CA GLY A 476 14.95 1.57 -20.97
C GLY A 476 13.89 1.58 -22.07
N TYR A 477 12.63 1.25 -21.77
CA TYR A 477 11.52 1.25 -22.72
C TYR A 477 10.50 2.35 -22.40
N PRO A 478 10.11 3.20 -23.36
CA PRO A 478 8.89 3.99 -23.25
C PRO A 478 7.66 3.09 -23.39
N ILE A 479 6.58 3.44 -22.70
CA ILE A 479 5.27 2.79 -22.90
C ILE A 479 4.53 3.32 -24.14
N TYR A 480 4.98 4.43 -24.71
CA TYR A 480 4.37 5.10 -25.86
C TYR A 480 5.28 4.97 -27.12
N PRO A 481 4.74 5.20 -28.33
CA PRO A 481 5.54 5.22 -29.55
C PRO A 481 6.49 6.44 -29.57
N SER A 482 7.78 6.20 -29.33
CA SER A 482 8.81 7.24 -29.30
C SER A 482 9.58 7.33 -30.62
N ARG A 483 9.99 8.54 -31.01
CA ARG A 483 10.96 8.78 -32.10
C ARG A 483 12.39 8.87 -31.57
N VAL A 484 12.56 9.12 -30.27
CA VAL A 484 13.86 9.18 -29.59
C VAL A 484 14.34 7.79 -29.20
N ALA A 485 13.49 6.99 -28.55
CA ALA A 485 13.78 5.60 -28.22
C ALA A 485 13.16 4.65 -29.25
N GLN A 486 13.99 3.84 -29.89
CA GLN A 486 13.58 3.03 -31.05
C GLN A 486 12.61 1.88 -30.71
N ILE A 487 12.55 1.45 -29.45
CA ILE A 487 11.80 0.25 -29.05
C ILE A 487 10.78 0.60 -27.95
N GLN A 488 9.49 0.57 -28.29
CA GLN A 488 8.40 0.63 -27.30
C GLN A 488 8.41 -0.64 -26.43
N ASN A 489 8.00 -0.51 -25.17
CA ASN A 489 7.85 -1.63 -24.25
C ASN A 489 6.98 -2.73 -24.88
N PRO A 490 7.49 -3.97 -25.05
CA PRO A 490 6.76 -5.04 -25.74
C PRO A 490 5.41 -5.39 -25.10
N LEU A 491 5.24 -5.11 -23.81
CA LEU A 491 4.03 -5.44 -23.05
C LEU A 491 2.84 -4.51 -23.32
N VAL A 492 3.05 -3.40 -24.04
CA VAL A 492 1.99 -2.43 -24.41
C VAL A 492 1.95 -2.18 -25.92
N ARG A 493 2.62 -3.02 -26.70
CA ARG A 493 2.67 -2.88 -28.16
C ARG A 493 1.26 -2.82 -28.76
N GLY A 494 1.05 -1.95 -29.73
CA GLY A 494 -0.20 -1.80 -30.46
C GLY A 494 -1.15 -0.75 -29.89
N TRP A 495 -0.78 -0.05 -28.81
CA TRP A 495 -1.51 1.13 -28.34
C TRP A 495 -0.59 2.12 -27.63
N ASP A 496 -1.13 3.31 -27.34
CA ASP A 496 -0.44 4.40 -26.63
C ASP A 496 -1.11 4.65 -25.27
N PRO A 497 -0.56 4.06 -24.18
CA PRO A 497 -1.12 4.25 -22.86
C PRO A 497 -0.90 5.65 -22.30
N LEU A 498 0.14 6.38 -22.73
CA LEU A 498 0.39 7.74 -22.24
C LEU A 498 -0.65 8.72 -22.80
N ALA A 499 -0.93 8.66 -24.10
CA ALA A 499 -2.00 9.45 -24.72
C ALA A 499 -3.35 9.18 -24.05
N SER A 500 -3.67 7.90 -23.84
CA SER A 500 -4.88 7.47 -23.15
C SER A 500 -4.95 8.03 -21.73
N ALA A 501 -3.86 7.91 -20.96
CA ALA A 501 -3.82 8.33 -19.56
C ALA A 501 -3.97 9.85 -19.39
N VAL A 502 -3.33 10.66 -20.25
CA VAL A 502 -3.45 12.12 -20.21
C VAL A 502 -4.89 12.53 -20.40
N LYS A 503 -5.55 12.02 -21.45
CA LYS A 503 -6.97 12.24 -21.72
C LYS A 503 -7.83 11.86 -20.49
N LEU A 504 -7.66 10.65 -19.98
CA LEU A 504 -8.47 10.12 -18.87
C LEU A 504 -8.26 10.89 -17.56
N ALA A 505 -7.06 11.38 -17.29
CA ALA A 505 -6.76 12.22 -16.13
C ALA A 505 -7.51 13.56 -16.21
N HIS A 506 -7.38 14.24 -17.35
CA HIS A 506 -7.99 15.56 -17.58
C HIS A 506 -9.51 15.53 -17.58
N GLU A 507 -10.12 14.50 -18.18
CA GLU A 507 -11.58 14.27 -18.11
C GLU A 507 -12.13 14.19 -16.67
N ARG A 508 -11.25 13.85 -15.71
CA ARG A 508 -11.59 13.69 -14.28
C ARG A 508 -11.03 14.81 -13.41
N GLY A 509 -10.45 15.84 -14.01
CA GLY A 509 -9.85 16.97 -13.28
C GLY A 509 -8.66 16.58 -12.42
N MET A 510 -7.90 15.56 -12.85
CA MET A 510 -6.62 15.17 -12.24
C MET A 510 -5.47 15.62 -13.15
N GLU A 511 -4.35 15.96 -12.55
CA GLU A 511 -3.10 16.18 -13.30
C GLU A 511 -2.35 14.89 -13.51
N LEU A 512 -1.72 14.75 -14.68
CA LEU A 512 -0.86 13.62 -15.02
C LEU A 512 0.59 14.08 -15.19
N HIS A 513 1.46 13.47 -14.40
CA HIS A 513 2.89 13.65 -14.49
C HIS A 513 3.52 12.38 -15.07
N ALA A 514 4.28 12.51 -16.15
CA ALA A 514 5.00 11.38 -16.71
C ALA A 514 6.16 10.98 -15.78
N TRP A 515 6.11 9.77 -15.23
CA TRP A 515 7.15 9.21 -14.37
C TRP A 515 8.20 8.48 -15.22
N VAL A 516 9.44 8.98 -15.19
CA VAL A 516 10.53 8.58 -16.09
C VAL A 516 11.73 8.11 -15.29
N TRP A 517 12.21 6.90 -15.56
CA TRP A 517 13.50 6.43 -15.07
C TRP A 517 14.63 7.12 -15.86
N ILE A 518 15.45 7.92 -15.16
CA ILE A 518 16.50 8.73 -15.81
C ILE A 518 17.75 7.91 -16.11
N PHE A 519 18.48 7.47 -15.08
CA PHE A 519 19.75 6.77 -15.31
C PHE A 519 19.65 5.25 -15.20
N ALA A 520 18.61 4.70 -14.57
CA ALA A 520 18.40 3.26 -14.58
C ALA A 520 17.77 2.81 -15.91
N VAL A 521 18.47 1.93 -16.60
CA VAL A 521 18.02 1.29 -17.86
C VAL A 521 18.20 -0.21 -17.71
N GLY A 522 17.44 -1.04 -18.43
CA GLY A 522 17.50 -2.49 -18.25
C GLY A 522 17.04 -3.00 -16.86
N ASN A 523 16.47 -4.20 -16.84
CA ASN A 523 16.01 -4.81 -15.58
C ASN A 523 15.82 -6.32 -15.78
N GLN A 524 16.58 -7.14 -15.06
CA GLN A 524 16.49 -8.61 -15.10
C GLN A 524 15.07 -9.14 -14.86
N ARG A 525 14.30 -8.48 -13.98
CA ARG A 525 12.90 -8.85 -13.73
C ARG A 525 12.02 -8.53 -14.94
N HIS A 526 12.25 -7.39 -15.59
CA HIS A 526 11.54 -7.05 -16.82
C HIS A 526 11.90 -8.03 -17.95
N ASN A 527 13.17 -8.35 -18.13
CA ASN A 527 13.64 -9.32 -19.13
C ASN A 527 12.91 -10.66 -18.98
N THR A 528 12.74 -11.14 -17.74
CA THR A 528 11.98 -12.36 -17.45
C THR A 528 10.52 -12.25 -17.94
N LEU A 529 9.87 -11.09 -17.74
CA LEU A 529 8.48 -10.88 -18.17
C LEU A 529 8.32 -10.84 -19.69
N VAL A 530 9.31 -10.29 -20.41
CA VAL A 530 9.30 -10.22 -21.88
C VAL A 530 10.05 -11.38 -22.55
N LYS A 531 10.39 -12.44 -21.78
CA LYS A 531 11.08 -13.65 -22.26
C LYS A 531 12.43 -13.38 -22.94
N LEU A 532 13.17 -12.37 -22.45
CA LEU A 532 14.55 -12.09 -22.85
C LEU A 532 15.54 -12.70 -21.83
N PRO A 533 16.80 -12.98 -22.24
CA PRO A 533 17.85 -13.39 -21.33
C PRO A 533 18.01 -12.43 -20.14
N LYS A 534 18.30 -12.93 -18.95
CA LYS A 534 18.47 -12.07 -17.76
C LYS A 534 19.60 -11.07 -17.97
N GLU A 535 20.65 -11.48 -18.66
CA GLU A 535 21.86 -10.72 -18.94
C GLU A 535 21.67 -9.65 -20.02
N TYR A 536 20.51 -9.62 -20.70
CA TYR A 536 20.21 -8.59 -21.70
C TYR A 536 20.26 -7.20 -21.04
N PRO A 537 21.15 -6.29 -21.51
CA PRO A 537 21.44 -5.04 -20.81
C PRO A 537 20.32 -4.00 -20.90
N GLY A 538 19.29 -4.26 -21.71
CA GLY A 538 18.23 -3.33 -22.04
C GLY A 538 18.44 -2.67 -23.41
N PRO A 539 17.37 -2.17 -24.04
CA PRO A 539 17.39 -1.71 -25.44
C PRO A 539 18.34 -0.53 -25.67
N VAL A 540 18.51 0.34 -24.68
CA VAL A 540 19.38 1.52 -24.78
C VAL A 540 20.86 1.10 -24.80
N LEU A 541 21.26 0.18 -23.92
CA LEU A 541 22.66 -0.24 -23.79
C LEU A 541 23.05 -1.30 -24.81
N ASP A 542 22.09 -2.04 -25.37
CA ASP A 542 22.33 -2.92 -26.51
C ASP A 542 22.74 -2.11 -27.76
N LEU A 543 22.04 -1.00 -28.02
CA LEU A 543 22.36 -0.08 -29.12
C LEU A 543 23.57 0.82 -28.83
N HIS A 544 23.78 1.18 -27.56
CA HIS A 544 24.86 2.10 -27.15
C HIS A 544 25.68 1.55 -25.98
N PRO A 545 26.51 0.51 -26.18
CA PRO A 545 27.26 -0.12 -25.08
C PRO A 545 28.20 0.83 -24.33
N THR A 546 28.75 1.85 -25.01
CA THR A 546 29.67 2.84 -24.43
C THR A 546 28.98 3.83 -23.47
N TRP A 547 27.65 3.81 -23.40
CA TRP A 547 26.86 4.64 -22.49
C TRP A 547 26.70 4.02 -21.09
N ALA A 548 27.16 2.80 -20.90
CA ALA A 548 27.02 2.07 -19.65
C ALA A 548 27.79 2.70 -18.48
N GLY A 549 27.11 2.81 -17.34
CA GLY A 549 27.72 3.05 -16.04
C GLY A 549 28.14 1.73 -15.41
N TYR A 550 29.44 1.47 -15.37
CA TYR A 550 29.99 0.29 -14.72
C TYR A 550 30.29 0.52 -13.25
N ASP A 551 30.40 -0.58 -12.51
CA ASP A 551 31.04 -0.57 -11.19
C ASP A 551 32.58 -0.63 -11.29
N ASN A 552 33.24 -0.45 -10.14
CA ASN A 552 34.70 -0.47 -10.02
C ASN A 552 35.35 -1.83 -10.34
N ARG A 553 34.56 -2.87 -10.64
CA ARG A 553 35.01 -4.20 -11.07
C ARG A 553 34.60 -4.51 -12.53
N GLY A 554 34.07 -3.52 -13.25
CA GLY A 554 33.62 -3.68 -14.63
C GLY A 554 32.27 -4.39 -14.79
N ARG A 555 31.50 -4.57 -13.71
CA ARG A 555 30.17 -5.20 -13.79
C ARG A 555 29.13 -4.19 -14.25
N LEU A 556 28.25 -4.67 -15.13
CA LEU A 556 27.19 -3.86 -15.73
C LEU A 556 25.92 -3.81 -14.87
N PHE A 557 25.52 -4.96 -14.30
CA PHE A 557 24.34 -5.06 -13.45
C PHE A 557 24.68 -4.72 -12.01
N HIS A 558 23.86 -3.88 -11.39
CA HIS A 558 23.89 -3.69 -9.95
C HIS A 558 23.38 -4.96 -9.24
N LEU A 559 24.21 -5.53 -8.36
CA LEU A 559 23.99 -6.85 -7.77
C LEU A 559 22.69 -6.93 -6.96
N GLY A 560 22.37 -5.88 -6.20
CA GLY A 560 21.17 -5.88 -5.37
C GLY A 560 19.89 -5.72 -6.18
N SER A 561 19.91 -4.98 -7.29
CA SER A 561 18.69 -4.55 -7.98
C SER A 561 18.44 -5.28 -9.30
N GLY A 562 19.47 -5.89 -9.89
CA GLY A 562 19.40 -6.51 -11.22
C GLY A 562 19.14 -5.50 -12.35
N LYS A 563 19.45 -4.21 -12.14
CA LYS A 563 19.27 -3.13 -13.11
C LYS A 563 20.62 -2.69 -13.66
N THR A 564 20.67 -2.21 -14.90
CA THR A 564 21.84 -1.53 -15.46
C THR A 564 21.64 -0.02 -15.35
N PHE A 565 22.70 0.76 -15.53
CA PHE A 565 22.65 2.21 -15.38
C PHE A 565 23.43 2.86 -16.52
N LEU A 566 22.98 4.03 -16.95
CA LEU A 566 23.70 4.91 -17.87
C LEU A 566 24.74 5.73 -17.09
N ASP A 567 25.84 6.11 -17.76
CA ASP A 567 26.85 7.01 -17.22
C ASP A 567 26.35 8.47 -17.25
N PRO A 568 26.06 9.12 -16.10
CA PRO A 568 25.58 10.51 -16.06
C PRO A 568 26.57 11.57 -16.58
N ALA A 569 27.86 11.22 -16.67
CA ALA A 569 28.89 12.10 -17.21
C ALA A 569 28.97 12.04 -18.75
N ASN A 570 28.33 11.07 -19.40
CA ASN A 570 28.36 10.92 -20.85
C ASN A 570 27.46 11.97 -21.54
N PRO A 571 28.00 12.86 -22.38
CA PRO A 571 27.22 13.90 -23.06
C PRO A 571 26.09 13.37 -23.95
N GLU A 572 26.30 12.24 -24.65
CA GLU A 572 25.30 11.65 -25.53
C GLU A 572 24.14 11.05 -24.74
N VAL A 573 24.42 10.42 -23.59
CA VAL A 573 23.39 10.00 -22.62
C VAL A 573 22.54 11.19 -22.18
N ARG A 574 23.18 12.29 -21.79
CA ARG A 574 22.46 13.49 -21.32
C ARG A 574 21.57 14.06 -22.42
N ARG A 575 22.09 14.15 -23.64
CA ARG A 575 21.34 14.61 -24.82
C ARG A 575 20.14 13.71 -25.11
N TYR A 576 20.35 12.39 -25.13
CA TYR A 576 19.28 11.41 -25.35
C TYR A 576 18.16 11.54 -24.31
N LEU A 577 18.51 11.61 -23.04
CA LEU A 577 17.53 11.74 -21.95
C LEU A 577 16.77 13.07 -22.04
N ILE A 578 17.46 14.20 -22.27
CA ILE A 578 16.79 15.51 -22.43
C ILE A 578 15.87 15.51 -23.65
N GLN A 579 16.28 14.90 -24.77
CA GLN A 579 15.43 14.76 -25.96
C GLN A 579 14.18 13.92 -25.67
N MET A 580 14.31 12.81 -24.95
CA MET A 580 13.17 11.98 -24.54
C MET A 580 12.20 12.74 -23.62
N LEU A 581 12.74 13.47 -22.63
CA LEU A 581 11.92 14.31 -21.75
C LEU A 581 11.20 15.42 -22.54
N GLY A 582 11.90 16.05 -23.49
CA GLY A 582 11.33 17.06 -24.38
C GLY A 582 10.27 16.50 -25.33
N GLU A 583 10.45 15.28 -25.84
CA GLU A 583 9.46 14.58 -26.66
C GLU A 583 8.16 14.38 -25.88
N ILE A 584 8.25 13.88 -24.64
CA ILE A 584 7.09 13.71 -23.77
C ILE A 584 6.38 15.04 -23.53
N ALA A 585 7.13 16.09 -23.17
CA ALA A 585 6.57 17.40 -22.85
C ALA A 585 5.93 18.11 -24.06
N THR A 586 6.41 17.82 -25.28
CA THR A 586 5.94 18.46 -26.52
C THR A 586 4.77 17.71 -27.13
N ASN A 587 4.82 16.37 -27.16
CA ASN A 587 3.84 15.56 -27.88
C ASN A 587 2.63 15.19 -27.03
N TYR A 588 2.74 15.26 -25.71
CA TYR A 588 1.66 14.93 -24.79
C TYR A 588 1.33 16.12 -23.91
N GLN A 589 0.04 16.32 -23.62
CA GLN A 589 -0.42 17.35 -22.69
C GLN A 589 -0.19 16.94 -21.22
N VAL A 590 1.00 16.44 -20.88
CA VAL A 590 1.36 16.15 -19.49
C VAL A 590 1.46 17.43 -18.67
N ASP A 591 1.02 17.38 -17.43
CA ASP A 591 1.04 18.52 -16.50
C ASP A 591 2.39 18.67 -15.81
N GLY A 592 3.12 17.55 -15.72
CA GLY A 592 4.46 17.50 -15.18
C GLY A 592 5.29 16.32 -15.67
N ILE A 593 6.56 16.32 -15.28
CA ILE A 593 7.49 15.21 -15.46
C ILE A 593 8.10 14.91 -14.09
N GLN A 594 8.05 13.64 -13.71
CA GLN A 594 8.67 13.16 -12.49
C GLN A 594 9.92 12.34 -12.80
N PHE A 595 11.06 12.82 -12.30
CA PHE A 595 12.34 12.13 -12.38
C PHE A 595 12.42 11.04 -11.32
N ASP A 596 12.67 9.81 -11.75
CA ASP A 596 13.05 8.69 -10.88
C ASP A 596 14.38 8.10 -11.35
N TYR A 597 15.06 7.36 -10.48
CA TYR A 597 16.42 6.89 -10.72
C TYR A 597 17.38 8.01 -11.14
N ILE A 598 17.13 9.25 -10.66
CA ILE A 598 17.99 10.42 -10.82
C ILE A 598 19.14 10.38 -9.79
N ARG A 599 19.98 9.35 -9.93
CA ARG A 599 21.04 8.97 -8.99
C ARG A 599 21.89 7.83 -9.57
N TYR A 600 23.01 7.54 -8.94
CA TYR A 600 23.69 6.25 -9.08
C TYR A 600 22.96 5.17 -8.26
N PRO A 601 23.15 3.87 -8.57
CA PRO A 601 22.63 2.80 -7.72
C PRO A 601 23.22 2.85 -6.32
N PHE A 602 22.62 2.09 -5.38
CA PHE A 602 23.18 1.91 -4.05
C PHE A 602 24.60 1.36 -4.11
N GLN A 603 25.47 1.95 -3.31
CA GLN A 603 26.88 1.60 -3.24
C GLN A 603 27.29 1.41 -1.79
N ASP A 604 28.30 0.58 -1.59
CA ASP A 604 29.04 0.50 -0.34
C ASP A 604 30.54 0.62 -0.67
N PRO A 605 31.07 1.86 -0.75
CA PRO A 605 32.48 2.07 -1.00
C PRO A 605 33.38 1.40 0.04
N ARG A 606 32.95 1.28 1.30
CA ARG A 606 33.74 0.64 2.36
C ARG A 606 33.89 -0.86 2.13
N ALA A 607 32.87 -1.49 1.55
CA ALA A 607 32.92 -2.87 1.07
C ALA A 607 33.56 -3.01 -0.34
N GLY A 608 34.12 -1.93 -0.89
CA GLY A 608 34.73 -1.94 -2.23
C GLY A 608 33.72 -2.11 -3.36
N TYR A 609 32.48 -1.65 -3.16
CA TYR A 609 31.40 -1.68 -4.16
C TYR A 609 30.97 -0.25 -4.52
N ALA A 610 31.42 0.23 -5.69
CA ALA A 610 31.13 1.59 -6.15
C ALA A 610 30.82 1.62 -7.65
N PHE A 611 29.90 2.50 -8.06
CA PHE A 611 29.47 2.73 -9.44
C PHE A 611 30.03 4.03 -10.01
N GLY A 612 29.82 4.23 -11.32
CA GLY A 612 30.23 5.44 -12.04
C GLY A 612 31.57 5.33 -12.73
N TYR A 613 32.05 4.11 -12.97
CA TYR A 613 33.27 3.81 -13.72
C TYR A 613 33.01 3.66 -15.21
N GLY A 614 31.99 4.37 -15.74
CA GLY A 614 31.75 4.49 -17.17
C GLY A 614 32.91 5.20 -17.88
N THR A 615 33.05 4.94 -19.18
CA THR A 615 34.18 5.43 -19.98
C THR A 615 34.30 6.96 -19.93
N ALA A 616 33.17 7.68 -20.08
CA ALA A 616 33.15 9.14 -20.08
C ALA A 616 33.52 9.71 -18.70
N ALA A 617 32.93 9.18 -17.63
CA ALA A 617 33.23 9.62 -16.26
C ALA A 617 34.71 9.44 -15.90
N ARG A 618 35.31 8.30 -16.25
CA ARG A 618 36.74 8.03 -15.98
C ARG A 618 37.66 8.99 -16.71
N GLN A 619 37.42 9.19 -18.02
CA GLN A 619 38.21 10.10 -18.85
C GLN A 619 38.12 11.55 -18.35
N GLN A 620 36.91 12.04 -18.08
CA GLN A 620 36.71 13.40 -17.59
C GLN A 620 37.34 13.61 -16.21
N PHE A 621 37.20 12.66 -15.29
CA PHE A 621 37.84 12.77 -13.98
C PHE A 621 39.37 12.77 -14.08
N GLN A 622 39.93 11.90 -14.93
CA GLN A 622 41.37 11.87 -15.17
C GLN A 622 41.88 13.19 -15.77
N GLN A 623 41.14 13.79 -16.70
CA GLN A 623 41.48 15.10 -17.27
C GLN A 623 41.44 16.21 -16.21
N LEU A 624 40.45 16.21 -15.32
CA LEU A 624 40.27 17.24 -14.30
C LEU A 624 41.24 17.12 -13.11
N HIS A 625 41.68 15.91 -12.79
CA HIS A 625 42.42 15.64 -11.54
C HIS A 625 43.73 14.87 -11.73
N GLY A 626 44.11 14.54 -12.97
CA GLY A 626 45.38 13.88 -13.29
C GLY A 626 45.45 12.39 -12.95
N VAL A 627 44.38 11.78 -12.44
CA VAL A 627 44.34 10.38 -12.00
C VAL A 627 43.06 9.69 -12.43
N ASP A 628 43.18 8.47 -12.95
CA ASP A 628 42.03 7.63 -13.26
C ASP A 628 41.35 7.18 -11.95
N PRO A 629 40.02 7.35 -11.80
CA PRO A 629 39.35 6.99 -10.55
C PRO A 629 39.39 5.48 -10.26
N ALA A 630 39.75 4.63 -11.22
CA ALA A 630 40.01 3.21 -10.98
C ALA A 630 41.28 2.95 -10.14
N LYS A 631 42.17 3.94 -10.01
CA LYS A 631 43.42 3.86 -9.24
C LYS A 631 43.31 4.46 -7.84
N ILE A 632 42.14 4.98 -7.46
CA ILE A 632 41.91 5.55 -6.12
C ILE A 632 40.93 4.67 -5.34
N SER A 633 40.96 4.82 -4.03
CA SER A 633 40.11 4.11 -3.09
C SER A 633 39.53 5.06 -2.04
N PRO A 634 38.55 4.63 -1.23
CA PRO A 634 38.07 5.43 -0.10
C PRO A 634 39.16 5.77 0.95
N LYS A 635 40.32 5.10 0.93
CA LYS A 635 41.47 5.45 1.77
C LYS A 635 42.14 6.77 1.32
N ASP A 636 42.05 7.09 0.03
CA ASP A 636 42.56 8.32 -0.59
C ASP A 636 41.59 9.49 -0.35
N ARG A 637 41.34 9.83 0.93
CA ARG A 637 40.21 10.68 1.37
C ARG A 637 39.96 11.90 0.48
N ASN A 638 41.01 12.66 0.15
CA ASN A 638 40.90 13.87 -0.66
C ASN A 638 40.48 13.58 -2.12
N LEU A 639 41.09 12.58 -2.76
CA LEU A 639 40.74 12.19 -4.13
C LEU A 639 39.37 11.51 -4.18
N TRP A 640 39.04 10.71 -3.17
CA TRP A 640 37.72 10.09 -3.05
C TRP A 640 36.60 11.10 -2.87
N GLN A 641 36.83 12.16 -2.08
CA GLN A 641 35.89 13.26 -1.95
C GLN A 641 35.70 13.99 -3.28
N LYS A 642 36.78 14.27 -4.02
CA LYS A 642 36.70 14.85 -5.38
C LYS A 642 35.91 13.96 -6.33
N TRP A 643 36.12 12.64 -6.28
CA TRP A 643 35.37 11.67 -7.10
C TRP A 643 33.88 11.64 -6.77
N THR A 644 33.56 11.67 -5.48
CA THR A 644 32.17 11.76 -5.00
C THR A 644 31.52 13.07 -5.44
N GLN A 645 32.24 14.19 -5.35
CA GLN A 645 31.76 15.49 -5.80
C GLN A 645 31.55 15.55 -7.32
N PHE A 646 32.49 14.99 -8.10
CA PHE A 646 32.37 14.92 -9.57
C PHE A 646 31.09 14.20 -9.99
N ARG A 647 30.86 13.00 -9.44
CA ARG A 647 29.63 12.21 -9.72
C ARG A 647 28.36 12.91 -9.25
N THR A 648 28.40 13.55 -8.08
CA THR A 648 27.28 14.36 -7.58
C THR A 648 26.98 15.54 -8.50
N ASN A 649 28.02 16.23 -8.99
CA ASN A 649 27.87 17.36 -9.91
C ASN A 649 27.31 16.94 -11.27
N ALA A 650 27.64 15.74 -11.76
CA ALA A 650 27.07 15.20 -13.00
C ALA A 650 25.53 15.05 -12.89
N ILE A 651 25.02 14.57 -11.75
CA ILE A 651 23.58 14.50 -11.48
C ILE A 651 22.99 15.91 -11.32
N ASN A 652 23.62 16.77 -10.50
CA ASN A 652 23.12 18.13 -10.23
C ASN A 652 22.99 18.96 -11.51
N SER A 653 24.00 18.93 -12.38
CA SER A 653 23.94 19.66 -13.64
C SER A 653 22.90 19.07 -14.58
N PHE A 654 22.71 17.75 -14.60
CA PHE A 654 21.67 17.13 -15.42
C PHE A 654 20.27 17.61 -15.02
N VAL A 655 19.97 17.63 -13.71
CA VAL A 655 18.68 18.10 -13.21
C VAL A 655 18.42 19.55 -13.60
N ALA A 656 19.42 20.42 -13.46
CA ALA A 656 19.33 21.82 -13.88
C ALA A 656 19.14 21.97 -15.40
N ASP A 657 19.91 21.24 -16.22
CA ASP A 657 19.81 21.30 -17.68
C ASP A 657 18.46 20.77 -18.19
N ALA A 658 18.00 19.65 -17.64
CA ALA A 658 16.70 19.06 -17.97
C ALA A 658 15.55 19.99 -17.56
N SER A 659 15.60 20.56 -16.35
CA SER A 659 14.58 21.51 -15.87
C SER A 659 14.50 22.76 -16.75
N ARG A 660 15.65 23.38 -17.07
CA ARG A 660 15.72 24.54 -17.96
C ARG A 660 15.17 24.21 -19.34
N SER A 661 15.58 23.08 -19.92
CA SER A 661 15.11 22.65 -21.25
C SER A 661 13.60 22.41 -21.27
N LEU A 662 13.08 21.73 -20.26
CA LEU A 662 11.64 21.45 -20.13
C LEU A 662 10.81 22.72 -19.94
N ARG A 663 11.27 23.66 -19.10
CA ARG A 663 10.57 24.93 -18.88
C ARG A 663 10.66 25.87 -20.08
N ALA A 664 11.73 25.80 -20.87
CA ALA A 664 11.81 26.52 -22.14
C ALA A 664 10.75 26.02 -23.14
N LEU A 665 10.47 24.71 -23.15
CA LEU A 665 9.42 24.11 -23.99
C LEU A 665 8.01 24.39 -23.44
N LYS A 666 7.82 24.24 -22.12
CA LYS A 666 6.53 24.41 -21.45
C LYS A 666 6.75 25.08 -20.09
N PRO A 667 6.62 26.42 -19.99
CA PRO A 667 6.94 27.19 -18.78
C PRO A 667 6.18 26.75 -17.52
N ASN A 668 4.94 26.29 -17.70
CA ASN A 668 4.07 25.84 -16.62
C ASN A 668 4.23 24.34 -16.31
N LEU A 669 5.17 23.61 -16.93
CA LEU A 669 5.38 22.19 -16.63
C LEU A 669 5.95 22.03 -15.22
N ILE A 670 5.35 21.13 -14.44
CA ILE A 670 5.81 20.81 -13.10
C ILE A 670 6.93 19.77 -13.19
N VAL A 671 8.08 20.06 -12.58
CA VAL A 671 9.19 19.10 -12.48
C VAL A 671 9.22 18.55 -11.06
N SER A 672 9.11 17.23 -10.91
CA SER A 672 9.21 16.56 -9.61
C SER A 672 10.28 15.48 -9.59
N ALA A 673 10.74 15.08 -8.41
CA ALA A 673 11.74 14.02 -8.28
C ALA A 673 11.42 13.03 -7.15
N ALA A 674 11.48 11.73 -7.44
CA ALA A 674 11.45 10.67 -6.44
C ALA A 674 12.84 10.53 -5.80
N VAL A 675 12.91 10.73 -4.47
CA VAL A 675 14.19 10.82 -3.74
C VAL A 675 14.21 9.94 -2.50
N PHE A 676 15.39 9.55 -2.04
CA PHE A 676 15.53 8.85 -0.77
C PHE A 676 15.47 9.84 0.41
N PRO A 677 14.83 9.47 1.53
CA PRO A 677 14.69 10.32 2.71
C PRO A 677 15.92 10.29 3.64
N PHE A 678 17.05 9.73 3.21
CA PHE A 678 18.22 9.55 4.07
C PHE A 678 18.96 10.86 4.34
N PRO A 679 19.72 10.95 5.45
CA PRO A 679 20.59 12.09 5.71
C PRO A 679 21.50 12.41 4.53
N GLU A 680 21.77 13.69 4.33
CA GLU A 680 22.54 14.20 3.18
C GLU A 680 23.85 13.42 2.96
N THR A 681 24.70 13.33 3.99
CA THR A 681 25.97 12.61 3.92
C THR A 681 25.81 11.17 3.45
N GLU A 682 24.77 10.47 3.93
CA GLU A 682 24.52 9.08 3.51
C GLU A 682 24.15 9.00 2.02
N ARG A 683 23.27 9.88 1.54
CA ARG A 683 22.90 9.92 0.11
C ARG A 683 24.08 10.29 -0.77
N LEU A 684 24.88 11.28 -0.38
CA LEU A 684 26.04 11.71 -1.15
C LEU A 684 27.08 10.60 -1.30
N GLN A 685 27.29 9.80 -0.26
CA GLN A 685 28.25 8.69 -0.30
C GLN A 685 27.70 7.45 -1.02
N LYS A 686 26.40 7.14 -0.87
CA LYS A 686 25.82 5.88 -1.41
C LYS A 686 25.15 6.02 -2.78
N LEU A 687 24.64 7.20 -3.12
CA LEU A 687 23.75 7.42 -4.28
C LEU A 687 24.13 8.63 -5.14
N GLN A 688 24.90 9.58 -4.58
CA GLN A 688 25.20 10.88 -5.18
C GLN A 688 23.94 11.67 -5.57
N GLN A 689 22.88 11.51 -4.78
CA GLN A 689 21.63 12.26 -4.90
C GLN A 689 21.69 13.46 -3.95
N HIS A 690 21.74 14.70 -4.47
CA HIS A 690 21.88 15.93 -3.67
C HIS A 690 20.70 16.88 -3.89
N TRP A 691 19.51 16.43 -3.49
CA TRP A 691 18.27 17.14 -3.81
C TRP A 691 18.11 18.50 -3.12
N GLU A 692 18.86 18.79 -2.05
CA GLU A 692 18.92 20.11 -1.43
C GLU A 692 19.36 21.17 -2.44
N VAL A 693 20.39 20.86 -3.24
CA VAL A 693 20.91 21.77 -4.28
C VAL A 693 19.85 22.02 -5.35
N TRP A 694 19.13 20.98 -5.77
CA TRP A 694 18.08 21.10 -6.79
C TRP A 694 16.93 21.97 -6.27
N ALA A 695 16.55 21.80 -5.01
CA ALA A 695 15.47 22.54 -4.37
C ALA A 695 15.83 24.02 -4.17
N GLN A 696 17.06 24.32 -3.73
CA GLN A 696 17.55 25.70 -3.55
C GLN A 696 17.63 26.49 -4.85
N ARG A 697 18.03 25.82 -5.95
CA ARG A 697 18.11 26.42 -7.28
C ARG A 697 16.74 26.58 -7.95
N GLY A 698 15.70 25.95 -7.41
CA GLY A 698 14.39 25.89 -8.06
C GLY A 698 14.36 24.97 -9.29
N ASP A 699 15.31 24.04 -9.40
CA ASP A 699 15.37 23.08 -10.51
C ASP A 699 14.17 22.12 -10.48
N VAL A 700 13.59 21.88 -9.30
CA VAL A 700 12.40 21.05 -9.10
C VAL A 700 11.31 21.83 -8.36
N ASP A 701 10.05 21.55 -8.69
CA ASP A 701 8.87 22.08 -7.98
C ASP A 701 8.51 21.24 -6.78
N LEU A 702 8.59 19.91 -6.92
CA LEU A 702 8.20 18.94 -5.90
C LEU A 702 9.33 17.93 -5.63
N LEU A 703 9.72 17.80 -4.36
CA LEU A 703 10.45 16.64 -3.88
C LEU A 703 9.47 15.61 -3.35
N VAL A 704 9.60 14.37 -3.83
CA VAL A 704 8.73 13.26 -3.44
C VAL A 704 9.56 12.19 -2.72
N PRO A 705 9.88 12.39 -1.42
CA PRO A 705 10.71 11.45 -0.69
C PRO A 705 9.99 10.13 -0.41
N MET A 706 10.68 9.02 -0.68
CA MET A 706 10.23 7.64 -0.44
C MET A 706 10.30 7.28 1.05
N THR A 707 9.46 7.89 1.88
CA THR A 707 9.36 7.69 3.33
C THR A 707 8.68 6.37 3.71
N TYR A 708 8.96 5.29 2.98
CA TYR A 708 8.25 4.03 3.14
C TYR A 708 8.64 3.32 4.43
N ALA A 709 7.63 3.02 5.25
CA ALA A 709 7.78 2.27 6.49
C ALA A 709 6.52 1.46 6.78
N LEU A 710 6.69 0.40 7.58
CA LEU A 710 5.58 -0.50 7.98
C LEU A 710 4.79 0.00 9.20
N ASP A 711 5.23 1.07 9.86
CA ASP A 711 4.54 1.72 10.97
C ASP A 711 4.63 3.25 10.86
N THR A 712 3.78 3.94 11.63
CA THR A 712 3.66 5.40 11.57
C THR A 712 4.86 6.11 12.18
N ASN A 713 5.38 5.63 13.31
CA ASN A 713 6.51 6.27 14.00
C ASN A 713 7.78 6.25 13.12
N LYS A 714 8.06 5.15 12.41
CA LYS A 714 9.20 5.13 11.50
C LYS A 714 9.00 6.05 10.31
N LEU A 715 7.80 6.09 9.72
CA LEU A 715 7.49 7.06 8.67
C LEU A 715 7.72 8.50 9.15
N GLN A 716 7.25 8.84 10.36
CA GLN A 716 7.48 10.16 10.94
C GLN A 716 8.98 10.46 11.11
N SER A 717 9.78 9.49 11.57
CA SER A 717 11.24 9.65 11.70
C SER A 717 11.96 9.93 10.37
N LEU A 718 11.41 9.43 9.26
CA LEU A 718 11.93 9.68 7.92
C LEU A 718 11.44 11.01 7.34
N ALA A 719 10.17 11.36 7.59
CA ALA A 719 9.53 12.54 7.03
C ALA A 719 9.91 13.84 7.77
N GLN A 720 9.97 13.82 9.11
CA GLN A 720 10.12 15.02 9.92
C GLN A 720 11.38 15.83 9.58
N PRO A 721 12.59 15.25 9.46
CA PRO A 721 13.80 16.04 9.16
C PRO A 721 13.69 16.79 7.81
N LEU A 722 13.07 16.16 6.80
CA LEU A 722 12.85 16.74 5.48
C LEU A 722 11.82 17.88 5.54
N LEU A 723 10.79 17.68 6.36
CA LEU A 723 9.69 18.63 6.54
C LEU A 723 10.02 19.75 7.51
N THR A 724 11.13 19.73 8.25
CA THR A 724 11.55 20.86 9.10
C THR A 724 12.78 21.59 8.56
N GLN A 725 13.40 21.08 7.50
CA GLN A 725 14.58 21.67 6.89
C GLN A 725 14.28 23.04 6.25
N ALA A 726 14.97 24.08 6.70
CA ALA A 726 14.81 25.44 6.17
C ALA A 726 15.42 25.64 4.76
N LEU A 727 16.25 24.69 4.31
CA LEU A 727 17.14 24.82 3.14
C LEU A 727 16.52 24.42 1.79
N LEU A 728 15.20 24.27 1.67
CA LEU A 728 14.56 23.78 0.43
C LEU A 728 14.12 24.88 -0.54
N GLY A 729 14.48 26.14 -0.26
CA GLY A 729 14.03 27.28 -1.04
C GLY A 729 12.50 27.33 -1.11
N SER A 730 11.97 27.45 -2.33
CA SER A 730 10.54 27.46 -2.64
C SER A 730 9.95 26.07 -2.91
N THR A 731 10.75 25.01 -2.96
CA THR A 731 10.31 23.66 -3.39
C THR A 731 9.33 23.05 -2.39
N LEU A 732 8.24 22.44 -2.88
CA LEU A 732 7.29 21.73 -2.02
C LEU A 732 7.76 20.29 -1.76
N VAL A 733 7.41 19.74 -0.61
CA VAL A 733 7.75 18.38 -0.22
C VAL A 733 6.49 17.53 -0.10
N LEU A 734 6.53 16.35 -0.72
CA LEU A 734 5.45 15.39 -0.81
C LEU A 734 5.90 14.02 -0.29
N PRO A 735 5.94 13.81 1.04
CA PRO A 735 6.30 12.52 1.61
C PRO A 735 5.36 11.42 1.12
N SER A 736 5.86 10.20 1.10
CA SER A 736 5.15 9.10 0.47
C SER A 736 5.08 7.81 1.27
N ILE A 737 4.01 7.06 1.02
CA ILE A 737 3.63 5.83 1.72
C ILE A 737 3.61 4.69 0.72
N ARG A 738 4.22 3.56 1.08
CA ARG A 738 4.09 2.33 0.30
C ARG A 738 2.98 1.45 0.86
N LEU A 739 1.99 1.13 0.03
CA LEU A 739 0.81 0.34 0.39
C LEU A 739 1.09 -1.17 0.43
N LEU A 740 2.09 -1.68 -0.30
CA LEU A 740 2.42 -3.11 -0.27
C LEU A 740 2.78 -3.57 1.15
N ASN A 741 2.08 -4.60 1.65
CA ASN A 741 2.24 -5.16 3.00
C ASN A 741 1.96 -4.17 4.15
N LEU A 742 1.25 -3.07 3.88
CA LEU A 742 0.83 -2.11 4.89
C LEU A 742 -0.65 -2.33 5.26
N PRO A 743 -1.00 -2.54 6.54
CA PRO A 743 -2.40 -2.63 6.93
C PRO A 743 -3.16 -1.32 6.67
N ASP A 744 -4.41 -1.41 6.23
CA ASP A 744 -5.21 -0.24 5.84
C ASP A 744 -5.27 0.84 6.92
N VAL A 745 -5.52 0.46 8.18
CA VAL A 745 -5.59 1.42 9.28
C VAL A 745 -4.25 2.11 9.56
N VAL A 746 -3.13 1.44 9.31
CA VAL A 746 -1.79 2.04 9.41
C VAL A 746 -1.56 3.01 8.25
N ALA A 747 -2.06 2.71 7.05
CA ALA A 747 -2.02 3.64 5.93
C ALA A 747 -2.82 4.92 6.23
N ILE A 748 -4.01 4.80 6.84
CA ILE A 748 -4.81 5.95 7.29
C ILE A 748 -4.06 6.74 8.36
N ASP A 749 -3.48 6.08 9.35
CA ASP A 749 -2.72 6.73 10.43
C ASP A 749 -1.46 7.44 9.91
N GLN A 750 -0.76 6.85 8.93
CA GLN A 750 0.37 7.48 8.26
C GLN A 750 -0.05 8.71 7.44
N ILE A 751 -1.18 8.67 6.73
CA ILE A 751 -1.72 9.84 6.03
C ILE A 751 -2.04 10.95 7.03
N GLN A 752 -2.68 10.63 8.16
CA GLN A 752 -2.96 11.61 9.19
C GLN A 752 -1.68 12.20 9.80
N ALA A 753 -0.65 11.37 10.02
CA ALA A 753 0.65 11.84 10.49
C ALA A 753 1.27 12.86 9.53
N LEU A 754 1.18 12.63 8.22
CA LEU A 754 1.67 13.57 7.20
C LEU A 754 0.87 14.86 7.15
N ARG A 755 -0.46 14.79 7.34
CA ARG A 755 -1.33 15.99 7.45
C ARG A 755 -1.04 16.83 8.69
N ASN A 756 -0.55 16.20 9.75
CA ASN A 756 -0.16 16.84 10.99
C ASN A 756 1.23 17.50 10.92
N PHE A 757 2.02 17.20 9.88
CA PHE A 757 3.29 17.85 9.59
C PHE A 757 3.14 18.99 8.58
N PRO A 758 4.16 19.85 8.40
CA PRO A 758 4.09 20.98 7.47
C PRO A 758 4.23 20.55 5.99
N ALA A 759 3.48 19.52 5.56
CA ALA A 759 3.53 18.96 4.22
C ALA A 759 2.46 19.56 3.29
N SER A 760 2.80 19.70 2.01
CA SER A 760 1.85 20.19 0.98
C SER A 760 0.87 19.11 0.51
N GLY A 761 1.03 17.88 0.98
CA GLY A 761 0.22 16.71 0.67
C GLY A 761 0.99 15.42 0.90
N TYR A 762 0.59 14.35 0.21
CA TYR A 762 1.28 13.06 0.23
C TYR A 762 1.18 12.32 -1.11
N ALA A 763 2.02 11.31 -1.29
CA ALA A 763 1.94 10.37 -2.42
C ALA A 763 1.82 8.92 -1.94
N LEU A 764 1.08 8.08 -2.68
CA LEU A 764 0.96 6.65 -2.39
C LEU A 764 1.60 5.80 -3.49
N PHE A 765 2.34 4.76 -3.09
CA PHE A 765 3.00 3.78 -3.96
C PHE A 765 2.52 2.36 -3.63
N ALA A 766 1.93 1.59 -4.54
CA ALA A 766 1.51 1.92 -5.89
C ALA A 766 0.04 1.54 -6.09
N ALA A 767 -0.52 1.98 -7.22
CA ALA A 767 -1.92 1.74 -7.59
C ALA A 767 -2.31 0.25 -7.54
N GLU A 768 -1.41 -0.67 -7.87
CA GLU A 768 -1.65 -2.12 -7.76
C GLU A 768 -2.02 -2.60 -6.34
N ASN A 769 -1.66 -1.83 -5.31
CA ASN A 769 -1.92 -2.18 -3.91
C ASN A 769 -3.06 -1.35 -3.29
N LEU A 770 -3.73 -0.49 -4.07
CA LEU A 770 -4.90 0.24 -3.61
C LEU A 770 -6.13 -0.68 -3.60
N ASN A 771 -6.36 -1.35 -2.47
CA ASN A 771 -7.47 -2.29 -2.30
C ASN A 771 -8.85 -1.60 -2.19
N GLU A 772 -9.94 -2.38 -2.29
CA GLU A 772 -11.32 -1.88 -2.25
C GLU A 772 -11.69 -1.20 -0.93
N ASN A 773 -11.16 -1.66 0.20
CA ASN A 773 -11.46 -1.09 1.51
C ASN A 773 -10.86 0.32 1.65
N LEU A 774 -9.59 0.50 1.28
CA LEU A 774 -8.95 1.81 1.22
C LEU A 774 -9.65 2.75 0.25
N GLN A 775 -10.07 2.28 -0.93
CA GLN A 775 -10.88 3.09 -1.86
C GLN A 775 -12.19 3.54 -1.22
N GLY A 776 -12.86 2.65 -0.48
CA GLY A 776 -14.08 2.98 0.26
C GLY A 776 -13.85 4.03 1.34
N ILE A 777 -12.77 3.90 2.12
CA ILE A 777 -12.37 4.90 3.12
C ILE A 777 -12.06 6.23 2.46
N PHE A 778 -11.23 6.24 1.42
CA PHE A 778 -10.84 7.46 0.71
C PHE A 778 -12.03 8.15 0.06
N ARG A 779 -13.00 7.41 -0.49
CA ARG A 779 -14.23 7.99 -1.03
C ARG A 779 -15.03 8.76 0.03
N ARG A 780 -15.12 8.25 1.25
CA ARG A 780 -15.82 8.91 2.37
C ARG A 780 -15.05 10.10 2.95
N THR A 781 -13.74 9.96 3.05
CA THR A 781 -12.87 10.91 3.77
C THR A 781 -12.32 12.02 2.87
N GLN A 782 -12.15 11.75 1.58
CA GLN A 782 -11.45 12.62 0.61
C GLN A 782 -12.15 12.70 -0.74
N GLY A 783 -13.02 11.74 -1.05
CA GLY A 783 -13.78 11.68 -2.28
C GLY A 783 -14.81 12.79 -2.37
N ARG A 784 -15.18 13.12 -3.61
CA ARG A 784 -16.13 14.20 -3.90
C ARG A 784 -17.52 13.60 -4.10
N GLU A 785 -18.50 14.01 -3.31
CA GLU A 785 -19.92 13.70 -3.59
C GLU A 785 -20.51 14.64 -4.67
N ILE A 786 -19.85 15.75 -5.05
CA ILE A 786 -20.44 16.81 -5.92
C ILE A 786 -19.43 17.37 -6.95
N LYS A 787 -19.89 17.56 -8.20
CA LYS A 787 -19.14 18.04 -9.37
C LYS A 787 -18.72 19.52 -9.38
N SER A 788 -18.98 20.35 -8.35
CA SER A 788 -19.06 21.81 -8.54
C SER A 788 -17.96 22.70 -7.91
N SER A 789 -16.95 22.17 -7.21
CA SER A 789 -15.76 22.98 -6.90
C SER A 789 -14.48 22.14 -6.94
N THR A 790 -13.56 22.51 -7.82
CA THR A 790 -12.21 21.93 -7.85
C THR A 790 -11.43 22.53 -6.69
N GLU A 791 -11.14 21.70 -5.69
CA GLU A 791 -10.19 22.04 -4.63
C GLU A 791 -8.86 22.55 -5.22
N PRO A 792 -8.29 23.66 -4.71
CA PRO A 792 -7.08 24.24 -5.27
C PRO A 792 -5.91 23.27 -5.14
N LEU A 793 -5.26 22.98 -6.27
CA LEU A 793 -4.06 22.15 -6.29
C LEU A 793 -2.86 22.99 -5.84
N PRO A 794 -2.16 22.64 -4.74
CA PRO A 794 -1.21 23.54 -4.09
C PRO A 794 -0.10 24.14 -4.97
N TYR A 795 0.45 23.38 -5.92
CA TYR A 795 1.48 23.89 -6.84
C TYR A 795 0.93 24.67 -8.05
N ARG A 796 -0.39 24.66 -8.27
CA ARG A 796 -1.05 25.50 -9.30
C ARG A 796 -1.64 26.76 -8.71
N GLN A 797 -2.24 26.64 -7.54
CA GLN A 797 -3.00 27.69 -6.88
C GLN A 797 -2.51 27.85 -5.43
N PRO A 798 -1.21 28.15 -5.21
CA PRO A 798 -0.60 28.17 -3.88
C PRO A 798 -1.27 29.17 -2.93
N PHE A 799 -1.64 30.34 -3.42
CA PHE A 799 -2.29 31.37 -2.60
C PHE A 799 -3.72 30.99 -2.21
N LEU A 800 -4.50 30.42 -3.15
CA LEU A 800 -5.84 29.93 -2.84
C LEU A 800 -5.78 28.71 -1.91
N ALA A 801 -4.83 27.79 -2.12
CA ALA A 801 -4.59 26.67 -1.22
C ALA A 801 -4.18 27.11 0.20
N ALA A 802 -3.41 28.20 0.33
CA ALA A 802 -3.08 28.78 1.63
C ALA A 802 -4.33 29.37 2.32
N ALA A 803 -5.13 30.15 1.58
CA ALA A 803 -6.37 30.72 2.11
C ALA A 803 -7.38 29.64 2.55
N THR A 804 -7.59 28.60 1.73
CA THR A 804 -8.53 27.51 2.07
C THR A 804 -8.04 26.67 3.25
N ARG A 805 -6.73 26.41 3.36
CA ARG A 805 -6.15 25.73 4.52
C ARG A 805 -6.27 26.55 5.79
N TYR A 806 -6.07 27.86 5.71
CA TYR A 806 -6.27 28.73 6.87
C TYR A 806 -7.74 28.77 7.30
N ALA A 807 -8.68 28.85 6.35
CA ALA A 807 -10.11 28.76 6.65
C ALA A 807 -10.48 27.42 7.31
N ALA A 808 -9.88 26.30 6.89
CA ALA A 808 -10.07 25.00 7.56
C ALA A 808 -9.53 25.00 9.00
N LEU A 809 -8.40 25.66 9.24
CA LEU A 809 -7.85 25.84 10.58
C LEU A 809 -8.74 26.73 11.47
N GLN A 810 -9.30 27.82 10.92
CA GLN A 810 -10.28 28.65 11.63
C GLN A 810 -11.50 27.85 12.06
N LYS A 811 -12.04 26.97 11.18
CA LYS A 811 -13.18 26.10 11.53
C LYS A 811 -12.91 25.18 12.73
N GLU A 812 -11.68 24.69 12.89
CA GLU A 812 -11.29 23.88 14.05
C GLU A 812 -11.31 24.69 15.34
N TRP A 813 -10.72 25.89 15.32
CA TRP A 813 -10.73 26.78 16.48
C TRP A 813 -12.16 27.23 16.83
N ASP A 814 -12.97 27.56 15.83
CA ASP A 814 -14.38 27.94 16.02
C ASP A 814 -15.17 26.79 16.64
N PHE A 815 -14.93 25.56 16.20
CA PHE A 815 -15.55 24.37 16.79
C PHE A 815 -15.16 24.20 18.28
N LEU A 816 -13.87 24.36 18.61
CA LEU A 816 -13.42 24.29 20.01
C LEU A 816 -14.00 25.42 20.86
N LEU A 817 -14.09 26.64 20.32
CA LEU A 817 -14.73 27.77 20.99
C LEU A 817 -16.21 27.51 21.29
N GLU A 818 -16.97 27.02 20.30
CA GLU A 818 -18.41 26.70 20.44
C GLU A 818 -18.66 25.59 21.47
N THR A 819 -17.74 24.63 21.58
CA THR A 819 -17.81 23.53 22.55
C THR A 819 -17.18 23.85 23.91
N ASN A 820 -16.71 25.09 24.13
CA ASN A 820 -15.98 25.52 25.33
C ASN A 820 -14.70 24.70 25.62
N GLN A 821 -14.07 24.17 24.58
CA GLN A 821 -12.84 23.35 24.65
C GLN A 821 -11.58 24.12 24.24
N PHE A 822 -11.68 25.43 24.00
CA PHE A 822 -10.51 26.25 23.65
C PHE A 822 -9.96 27.00 24.88
N GLY A 823 -8.66 26.86 25.11
CA GLY A 823 -7.98 27.39 26.30
C GLY A 823 -7.78 28.90 26.36
N ILE A 824 -7.92 29.64 25.24
CA ILE A 824 -7.73 31.10 25.23
C ILE A 824 -8.92 31.81 25.90
N LYS A 825 -8.62 32.67 26.89
CA LYS A 825 -9.61 33.48 27.63
C LYS A 825 -9.47 34.98 27.33
N GLU A 826 -10.47 35.78 27.72
CA GLU A 826 -10.41 37.24 27.59
C GLU A 826 -9.31 37.84 28.51
N PRO A 827 -8.62 38.92 28.11
CA PRO A 827 -8.78 39.70 26.85
C PRO A 827 -7.99 39.13 25.65
N ALA A 828 -7.18 38.09 25.84
CA ALA A 828 -6.33 37.51 24.79
C ALA A 828 -7.16 36.92 23.64
N LEU A 829 -8.36 36.40 23.95
CA LEU A 829 -9.29 35.86 22.95
C LEU A 829 -9.78 36.92 21.96
N SER A 830 -10.09 38.13 22.43
CA SER A 830 -10.44 39.26 21.55
C SER A 830 -9.33 39.62 20.58
N GLU A 831 -8.08 39.72 21.07
CA GLU A 831 -6.92 40.02 20.22
C GLU A 831 -6.62 38.88 19.22
N TRP A 832 -6.73 37.63 19.66
CA TRP A 832 -6.64 36.44 18.80
C TRP A 832 -7.63 36.52 17.63
N ARG A 833 -8.91 36.81 17.91
CA ARG A 833 -9.96 36.91 16.89
C ARG A 833 -9.62 37.98 15.85
N LYS A 834 -9.20 39.17 16.30
CA LYS A 834 -8.83 40.29 15.43
C LYS A 834 -7.66 39.95 14.51
N GLN A 835 -6.59 39.34 15.04
CA GLN A 835 -5.44 38.96 14.22
C GLN A 835 -5.76 37.78 13.29
N SER A 836 -6.60 36.84 13.73
CA SER A 836 -7.08 35.73 12.92
C SER A 836 -7.87 36.21 11.72
N GLU A 837 -8.80 37.15 11.93
CA GLU A 837 -9.58 37.77 10.85
C GLU A 837 -8.68 38.56 9.88
N THR A 838 -7.71 39.31 10.40
CA THR A 838 -6.74 40.06 9.58
C THR A 838 -5.93 39.11 8.68
N LEU A 839 -5.44 37.99 9.22
CA LEU A 839 -4.73 36.98 8.44
C LEU A 839 -5.62 36.34 7.38
N SER A 840 -6.86 35.99 7.73
CA SER A 840 -7.83 35.45 6.77
C SER A 840 -8.07 36.42 5.60
N ASN A 841 -8.32 37.69 5.91
CA ASN A 841 -8.58 38.73 4.91
C ASN A 841 -7.39 38.97 3.99
N THR A 842 -6.16 39.03 4.52
CA THR A 842 -4.96 39.23 3.70
C THR A 842 -4.65 38.02 2.81
N LEU A 843 -4.86 36.79 3.30
CA LEU A 843 -4.72 35.57 2.49
C LEU A 843 -5.77 35.51 1.38
N ASN A 844 -7.03 35.83 1.68
CA ASN A 844 -8.11 35.88 0.69
C ASN A 844 -7.87 36.96 -0.36
N GLN A 845 -7.41 38.14 0.05
CA GLN A 845 -7.04 39.23 -0.87
C GLN A 845 -5.90 38.82 -1.81
N LEU A 846 -4.86 38.14 -1.28
CA LEU A 846 -3.77 37.60 -2.08
C LEU A 846 -4.25 36.52 -3.05
N ALA A 847 -5.13 35.61 -2.60
CA ALA A 847 -5.69 34.57 -3.44
C ALA A 847 -6.53 35.12 -4.60
N ALA A 848 -7.31 36.19 -4.34
CA ALA A 848 -8.15 36.84 -5.35
C ALA A 848 -7.35 37.72 -6.32
N ASN A 849 -6.29 38.38 -5.85
CA ASN A 849 -5.45 39.26 -6.66
C ASN A 849 -3.95 39.09 -6.30
N PRO A 850 -3.27 38.11 -6.91
CA PRO A 850 -1.84 37.88 -6.68
C PRO A 850 -0.97 39.06 -7.13
N SER A 851 -0.29 39.72 -6.18
CA SER A 851 0.66 40.81 -6.45
C SER A 851 1.74 40.88 -5.38
N ALA A 852 2.89 41.49 -5.69
CA ALA A 852 4.00 41.64 -4.73
C ALA A 852 3.54 42.34 -3.44
N ASN A 853 2.69 43.37 -3.55
CA ASN A 853 2.12 44.09 -2.41
C ASN A 853 1.21 43.20 -1.55
N ASN A 854 0.26 42.47 -2.16
CA ASN A 854 -0.62 41.58 -1.41
C ASN A 854 0.16 40.41 -0.78
N LEU A 855 1.21 39.93 -1.45
CA LEU A 855 2.08 38.89 -0.92
C LEU A 855 2.84 39.39 0.31
N ALA A 856 3.40 40.59 0.26
CA ALA A 856 4.07 41.21 1.39
C ALA A 856 3.13 41.37 2.59
N LYS A 857 1.89 41.87 2.36
CA LYS A 857 0.87 41.99 3.41
C LYS A 857 0.51 40.65 4.05
N ALA A 858 0.26 39.62 3.24
CA ALA A 858 -0.06 38.29 3.75
C ALA A 858 1.11 37.67 4.54
N LYS A 859 2.35 37.81 4.04
CA LYS A 859 3.56 37.34 4.75
C LYS A 859 3.73 38.04 6.10
N ILE A 860 3.58 39.37 6.15
CA ILE A 860 3.67 40.15 7.40
C ILE A 860 2.57 39.72 8.38
N SER A 861 1.32 39.61 7.92
CA SER A 861 0.20 39.18 8.76
C SER A 861 0.40 37.78 9.31
N LEU A 862 0.92 36.84 8.50
CA LEU A 862 1.19 35.47 8.93
C LEU A 862 2.32 35.42 9.97
N GLN A 863 3.39 36.19 9.77
CA GLN A 863 4.50 36.27 10.71
C GLN A 863 4.06 36.87 12.05
N ALA A 864 3.29 37.97 12.03
CA ALA A 864 2.73 38.58 13.23
C ALA A 864 1.83 37.60 14.00
N PHE A 865 0.93 36.91 13.28
CA PHE A 865 0.05 35.91 13.88
C PHE A 865 0.84 34.75 14.50
N LYS A 866 1.83 34.17 13.79
CA LYS A 866 2.67 33.09 14.30
C LYS A 866 3.47 33.50 15.55
N PHE A 867 3.96 34.74 15.59
CA PHE A 867 4.70 35.24 16.76
C PHE A 867 3.82 35.25 18.02
N GLN A 868 2.57 35.74 17.89
CA GLN A 868 1.61 35.77 19.00
C GLN A 868 0.99 34.39 19.30
N PHE A 869 0.84 33.53 18.29
CA PHE A 869 0.34 32.16 18.42
C PHE A 869 1.01 31.39 19.55
N ASN A 870 2.34 31.45 19.63
CA ASN A 870 3.09 30.77 20.67
C ASN A 870 2.79 31.28 22.09
N GLN A 871 2.46 32.58 22.23
CA GLN A 871 2.09 33.16 23.52
C GLN A 871 0.68 32.75 23.92
N TRP A 872 -0.27 32.83 22.98
CA TRP A 872 -1.66 32.44 23.21
C TRP A 872 -1.81 30.95 23.53
N MET A 873 -1.03 30.10 22.86
CA MET A 873 -1.07 28.65 23.03
C MET A 873 -0.27 28.13 24.22
N LYS A 874 0.33 29.00 25.06
CA LYS A 874 1.19 28.54 26.16
C LYS A 874 0.46 27.59 27.13
N GLN A 875 -0.77 27.91 27.52
CA GLN A 875 -1.56 27.07 28.42
C GLN A 875 -2.08 25.82 27.69
N GLU A 876 -2.66 26.01 26.50
CA GLU A 876 -3.16 24.90 25.68
C GLU A 876 -2.05 23.90 25.35
N GLY A 877 -0.81 24.36 25.15
CA GLY A 877 0.36 23.53 24.86
C GLY A 877 0.82 22.68 26.05
N ILE A 878 0.39 22.99 27.27
CA ILE A 878 0.61 22.12 28.44
C ILE A 878 -0.40 20.96 28.42
N GLU A 879 -1.65 21.24 28.07
CA GLU A 879 -2.76 20.29 28.12
C GLU A 879 -2.83 19.40 26.86
N GLN A 880 -2.59 20.00 25.69
CA GLN A 880 -2.68 19.40 24.36
C GLN A 880 -1.46 19.73 23.48
N PRO A 881 -0.23 19.36 23.90
CA PRO A 881 1.01 19.69 23.20
C PRO A 881 1.01 19.23 21.74
N TYR A 882 0.44 18.05 21.47
CA TYR A 882 0.36 17.50 20.12
C TYR A 882 -0.52 18.37 19.21
N GLN A 883 -1.69 18.80 19.69
CA GLN A 883 -2.64 19.58 18.89
C GLN A 883 -2.10 20.98 18.58
N VAL A 884 -1.45 21.63 19.56
CA VAL A 884 -0.78 22.92 19.35
C VAL A 884 0.33 22.79 18.30
N GLN A 885 1.14 21.73 18.36
CA GLN A 885 2.16 21.46 17.35
C GLN A 885 1.57 21.24 15.95
N VAL A 886 0.41 20.57 15.84
CA VAL A 886 -0.30 20.41 14.57
C VAL A 886 -0.73 21.75 13.99
N TRP A 887 -1.29 22.64 14.81
CA TRP A 887 -1.68 23.99 14.35
C TRP A 887 -0.47 24.82 13.91
N ASP A 888 0.64 24.79 14.65
CA ASP A 888 1.88 25.45 14.25
C ASP A 888 2.40 24.90 12.90
N ASN A 889 2.40 23.57 12.73
CA ASN A 889 2.78 22.92 11.46
C ASN A 889 1.87 23.33 10.29
N ARG A 890 0.57 23.54 10.54
CA ARG A 890 -0.37 24.02 9.52
C ARG A 890 -0.08 25.48 9.14
N LEU A 891 0.25 26.34 10.10
CA LEU A 891 0.71 27.72 9.83
C LEU A 891 2.04 27.73 9.05
N ALA A 892 2.98 26.85 9.39
CA ALA A 892 4.23 26.68 8.63
C ALA A 892 3.97 26.18 7.19
N THR A 893 2.91 25.41 6.96
CA THR A 893 2.50 25.02 5.60
C THR A 893 2.05 26.22 4.79
N LEU A 894 1.33 27.18 5.39
CA LEU A 894 0.92 28.41 4.71
C LEU A 894 2.14 29.19 4.23
N GLU A 895 3.16 29.34 5.09
CA GLU A 895 4.41 30.01 4.74
C GLU A 895 5.09 29.36 3.52
N ARG A 896 5.10 28.02 3.45
CA ARG A 896 5.64 27.26 2.31
C ARG A 896 4.87 27.53 1.02
N LEU A 897 3.54 27.55 1.10
CA LEU A 897 2.70 27.85 -0.06
C LEU A 897 2.91 29.29 -0.55
N LEU A 898 2.99 30.27 0.36
CA LEU A 898 3.29 31.66 -0.01
C LEU A 898 4.66 31.79 -0.68
N ARG A 899 5.68 31.08 -0.16
CA ARG A 899 7.03 31.06 -0.75
C ARG A 899 7.09 30.35 -2.11
N TYR A 900 6.34 29.27 -2.30
CA TYR A 900 6.23 28.63 -3.62
C TYR A 900 5.55 29.56 -4.62
N GLY A 901 4.43 30.19 -4.24
CA GLY A 901 3.66 31.09 -5.11
C GLY A 901 4.39 32.37 -5.51
N GLU A 902 5.35 32.83 -4.71
CA GLU A 902 6.21 33.98 -5.03
C GLU A 902 6.89 33.86 -6.40
N ARG A 903 7.21 32.64 -6.84
CA ARG A 903 7.80 32.38 -8.17
C ARG A 903 6.90 32.78 -9.34
N GLY A 904 5.59 32.80 -9.11
CA GLY A 904 4.58 33.16 -10.12
C GLY A 904 4.25 34.64 -10.16
N ILE A 905 4.69 35.43 -9.18
CA ILE A 905 4.50 36.88 -9.17
C ILE A 905 5.58 37.50 -10.06
N LYS A 906 5.17 38.11 -11.17
CA LYS A 906 6.08 38.93 -11.97
C LYS A 906 6.40 40.19 -11.17
N ASN A 907 7.69 40.47 -10.99
CA ASN A 907 8.18 41.73 -10.43
C ASN A 907 7.76 42.91 -11.29
#